data_AF-A0A966RJ16-F1
#
_entry.id   AF-A0A966RJ16-F1
#
_cell.length_a   1.000
_cell.length_b   1.000
_cell.length_c   1.000
_cell.angle_alpha   90.00
_cell.angle_beta   90.00
_cell.angle_gamma   90.00
#
_symmetry.space_group_name_H-M   'P 1'
#
loop_
_entity.id
_entity.type
_entity.pdbx_description
1 polymer ?
#
loop_
_entity_poly.entity_id
_entity_poly.type
_entity_poly.pdbx_seq_one_letter_code
_entity_poly.pdbx_strand_id
1 'polypeptide(L)'
;MSDITTAPDEVVTNALLRQVDLSAFGASGSLALITLDNGHDHTRPNTFGVQSLNSLNDAITAAESSDAVAIAIIGKPFIFAAGADLSGISYVAKREQSLAFGKLGHDIFKRLGRSKKVTFAFINGLALGGGLEVGLHCNYRTMASTALTALPECFLGLVPGWGGATLLPKLIGPERAVQVIILNALNNNTMMKAKEAQALGVVDAVFEPADFLEKSIAFAARIVSGKEKIERNDYSTDPNWDKALETGKAAIAKKYGGADIEAPRRALELISAARSNTLDQGFDAEDEILANLVMGNPLRASLYAFNLIQKKRKKVEGAPKAALARKVTKAGVVGAGLMASQLALLIIRNLKVPVVMTDLDQERVDKGVAWVRNEITKLVEKKRLSPEAATRLSSLISGSVSQSAFAGCDFIIEAVFEELSIKQKLFKDLEAIISPECVLATNTSSLSVEKMGEGLKNPERVVGFHFFNPVAVMPLLEVARTSKTDDATTATAINVGKELKKTMIICKDAPGFVVNRLLTRFMGEVTDAVDEGTPSDVADNALRPLGFPMSPFELFGLVGPGVALHVSKTLNANLGPRYRISPTVSRMVEKGVKTFYVKDEKGVLAVNPEAIALIEKGEKPSTAEQVRTRALSALAQEAAFDQLLLDVGLHKAGVTFVLDRAGITGDDGPSHHGIWDLALTGIIPNAFVAAPRDGARLKESLAEAVAISDAPSIIRFPKGAIGKDLPAFERRGGLDVLYRGESSDILLVSIGAMANVAIDAAAQAFREGVGVTVIDPLWIKPLPADSLLAMAPRFKRVVVLEDGIK
;
A
#
# COMPACT_ATOMS: atom_id res chain seq x y z
N MET A 1 -14.74 17.61 26.51
CA MET A 1 -15.32 17.39 25.17
C MET A 1 -14.95 18.47 24.15
N SER A 2 -14.47 19.66 24.57
CA SER A 2 -14.10 20.78 23.68
C SER A 2 -12.96 20.52 22.69
N ASP A 3 -12.16 19.45 22.88
CA ASP A 3 -10.96 19.20 22.07
C ASP A 3 -11.16 18.13 20.97
N ILE A 4 -12.32 17.46 20.91
CA ILE A 4 -12.66 16.48 19.84
C ILE A 4 -13.52 17.16 18.74
N THR A 5 -14.08 18.34 19.03
CA THR A 5 -15.06 19.04 18.17
C THR A 5 -14.49 19.65 16.89
N THR A 6 -13.18 19.50 16.61
CA THR A 6 -12.54 20.15 15.46
C THR A 6 -11.60 19.21 14.71
N ALA A 7 -12.11 18.06 14.23
CA ALA A 7 -11.52 17.51 13.01
C ALA A 7 -11.84 18.52 11.89
N PRO A 8 -10.85 19.23 11.32
CA PRO A 8 -11.11 20.38 10.44
C PRO A 8 -11.89 20.03 9.16
N ASP A 9 -11.94 18.74 8.82
CA ASP A 9 -12.41 18.22 7.53
C ASP A 9 -13.53 17.16 7.65
N GLU A 10 -14.26 17.09 8.78
CA GLU A 10 -15.43 16.19 8.88
C GLU A 10 -16.43 16.52 7.77
N VAL A 11 -16.78 15.52 6.96
CA VAL A 11 -17.91 15.66 6.03
C VAL A 11 -19.17 15.27 6.77
N VAL A 12 -19.86 16.31 7.24
CA VAL A 12 -21.02 16.19 8.12
C VAL A 12 -22.18 15.52 7.38
N THR A 13 -22.62 14.38 7.89
CA THR A 13 -23.86 13.73 7.46
C THR A 13 -25.01 14.31 8.26
N ASN A 14 -25.90 15.03 7.59
CA ASN A 14 -27.10 15.58 8.22
C ASN A 14 -28.18 14.48 8.32
N ALA A 15 -28.86 14.40 9.46
CA ALA A 15 -30.01 13.55 9.67
C ALA A 15 -31.30 14.36 9.48
N LEU A 16 -31.91 14.24 8.30
CA LEU A 16 -33.06 15.04 7.89
C LEU A 16 -34.37 14.32 8.22
N LEU A 17 -35.14 14.86 9.14
CA LEU A 17 -36.42 14.27 9.57
C LEU A 17 -37.58 14.71 8.68
N ARG A 18 -38.40 13.75 8.24
CA ARG A 18 -39.71 13.99 7.63
C ARG A 18 -40.77 13.01 8.14
N GLN A 19 -42.03 13.43 8.11
CA GLN A 19 -43.17 12.56 8.44
C GLN A 19 -43.71 11.90 7.16
N VAL A 20 -44.01 10.62 7.24
CA VAL A 20 -44.63 9.84 6.15
C VAL A 20 -45.96 9.28 6.66
N ASP A 21 -47.06 9.58 5.98
CA ASP A 21 -48.37 9.01 6.32
C ASP A 21 -48.42 7.51 5.98
N LEU A 22 -48.81 6.68 6.94
CA LEU A 22 -48.94 5.23 6.76
C LEU A 22 -50.31 4.80 6.23
N SER A 23 -51.28 5.73 6.12
CA SER A 23 -52.64 5.42 5.68
C SER A 23 -52.67 4.78 4.27
N ALA A 24 -51.83 5.30 3.36
CA ALA A 24 -51.64 4.77 2.01
C ALA A 24 -51.08 3.33 2.00
N PHE A 25 -50.51 2.87 3.10
CA PHE A 25 -49.92 1.55 3.29
C PHE A 25 -50.76 0.64 4.20
N GLY A 26 -51.98 1.07 4.56
CA GLY A 26 -52.94 0.27 5.32
C GLY A 26 -52.65 0.15 6.81
N ALA A 27 -51.99 1.17 7.39
CA ALA A 27 -51.82 1.36 8.84
C ALA A 27 -52.15 2.80 9.25
N SER A 28 -52.50 3.03 10.52
CA SER A 28 -52.85 4.36 11.05
C SER A 28 -51.62 5.08 11.63
N GLY A 29 -51.58 6.41 11.52
CA GLY A 29 -50.52 7.25 12.07
C GLY A 29 -49.40 7.56 11.05
N SER A 30 -48.35 8.24 11.51
CA SER A 30 -47.19 8.58 10.67
C SER A 30 -45.91 7.84 11.08
N LEU A 31 -45.01 7.69 10.12
CA LEU A 31 -43.64 7.22 10.30
C LEU A 31 -42.68 8.42 10.25
N ALA A 32 -41.88 8.59 11.30
CA ALA A 32 -40.79 9.55 11.34
C ALA A 32 -39.58 8.99 10.54
N LEU A 33 -39.41 9.43 9.30
CA LEU A 33 -38.33 8.98 8.43
C LEU A 33 -37.15 9.96 8.49
N ILE A 34 -36.02 9.49 9.02
CA ILE A 34 -34.74 10.18 9.09
C ILE A 34 -33.91 9.79 7.87
N THR A 35 -33.55 10.75 7.02
CA THR A 35 -32.66 10.55 5.88
C THR A 35 -31.26 11.04 6.22
N LEU A 36 -30.26 10.16 6.14
CA LEU A 36 -28.85 10.50 6.25
C LEU A 36 -28.34 11.06 4.91
N ASP A 37 -27.89 12.30 4.91
CA ASP A 37 -27.35 12.95 3.71
C ASP A 37 -26.26 13.98 4.05
N ASN A 38 -25.08 13.82 3.44
CA ASN A 38 -23.97 14.76 3.56
C ASN A 38 -23.93 15.83 2.45
N GLY A 39 -24.93 15.89 1.57
CA GLY A 39 -25.04 16.88 0.49
C GLY A 39 -24.15 16.62 -0.73
N HIS A 40 -23.36 15.54 -0.73
CA HIS A 40 -22.50 15.15 -1.85
C HIS A 40 -23.06 13.96 -2.63
N ASP A 41 -22.48 13.66 -3.80
CA ASP A 41 -22.85 12.46 -4.56
C ASP A 41 -22.38 11.15 -3.88
N HIS A 42 -22.67 10.01 -4.53
CA HIS A 42 -22.35 8.68 -4.02
C HIS A 42 -20.84 8.38 -3.87
N THR A 43 -19.95 9.17 -4.48
CA THR A 43 -18.51 8.99 -4.36
C THR A 43 -17.97 9.47 -3.01
N ARG A 44 -18.73 10.33 -2.30
CA ARG A 44 -18.46 10.74 -0.92
C ARG A 44 -19.53 10.13 0.00
N PRO A 45 -19.25 9.00 0.67
CA PRO A 45 -20.27 8.31 1.45
C PRO A 45 -20.66 9.10 2.70
N ASN A 46 -21.88 8.85 3.21
CA ASN A 46 -22.28 9.24 4.55
C ASN A 46 -21.38 8.54 5.59
N THR A 47 -20.90 9.27 6.57
CA THR A 47 -20.03 8.79 7.65
C THR A 47 -20.41 9.43 8.98
N PHE A 48 -20.07 8.77 10.08
CA PHE A 48 -20.36 9.25 11.44
C PHE A 48 -19.10 9.83 12.08
N GLY A 49 -18.92 11.15 11.97
CA GLY A 49 -18.07 11.92 12.88
C GLY A 49 -18.89 12.51 14.03
N VAL A 50 -18.28 13.37 14.85
CA VAL A 50 -18.94 13.95 16.03
C VAL A 50 -20.15 14.79 15.63
N GLN A 51 -20.01 15.63 14.61
CA GLN A 51 -21.10 16.51 14.18
C GLN A 51 -22.23 15.71 13.52
N SER A 52 -21.88 14.70 12.73
CA SER A 52 -22.84 13.77 12.14
C SER A 52 -23.62 12.99 13.19
N LEU A 53 -22.94 12.52 14.24
CA LEU A 53 -23.58 11.85 15.38
C LEU A 53 -24.54 12.79 16.12
N ASN A 54 -24.12 14.03 16.41
CA ASN A 54 -25.00 15.02 17.04
C ASN A 54 -26.22 15.35 16.16
N SER A 55 -26.05 15.47 14.84
CA SER A 55 -27.17 15.66 13.92
C SER A 55 -28.17 14.50 14.00
N LEU A 56 -27.67 13.25 14.04
CA LEU A 56 -28.53 12.08 14.24
C LEU A 56 -29.21 12.09 15.61
N ASN A 57 -28.51 12.47 16.67
CA ASN A 57 -29.06 12.58 18.02
C ASN A 57 -30.24 13.58 18.09
N ASP A 58 -30.11 14.73 17.43
CA ASP A 58 -31.15 15.75 17.36
C ASP A 58 -32.36 15.24 16.56
N ALA A 59 -32.13 14.57 15.43
CA ALA A 59 -33.19 13.97 14.63
C ALA A 59 -33.95 12.86 15.38
N ILE A 60 -33.24 12.01 16.15
CA ILE A 60 -33.87 10.98 17.00
C ILE A 60 -34.71 11.66 18.08
N THR A 61 -34.22 12.72 18.72
CA THR A 61 -34.97 13.48 19.75
C THR A 61 -36.26 14.07 19.18
N ALA A 62 -36.19 14.68 18.00
CA ALA A 62 -37.36 15.22 17.31
C ALA A 62 -38.34 14.10 16.89
N ALA A 63 -37.83 12.97 16.41
CA ALA A 63 -38.64 11.82 16.03
C ALA A 63 -39.37 11.20 17.24
N GLU A 64 -38.69 11.00 18.36
CA GLU A 64 -39.26 10.49 19.62
C GLU A 64 -40.35 11.42 20.17
N SER A 65 -40.16 12.74 20.04
CA SER A 65 -41.10 13.76 20.53
C SER A 65 -42.31 14.01 19.64
N SER A 66 -42.31 13.49 18.41
CA SER A 66 -43.43 13.67 17.45
C SER A 66 -44.61 12.73 17.71
N ASP A 67 -45.73 12.91 17.01
CA ASP A 67 -46.89 11.99 17.05
C ASP A 67 -46.70 10.72 16.20
N ALA A 68 -45.52 10.54 15.59
CA ALA A 68 -45.24 9.36 14.78
C ALA A 68 -45.31 8.06 15.61
N VAL A 69 -45.87 7.00 15.02
CA VAL A 69 -46.00 5.68 15.65
C VAL A 69 -44.74 4.81 15.49
N ALA A 70 -43.85 5.20 14.58
CA ALA A 70 -42.60 4.50 14.29
C ALA A 70 -41.51 5.48 13.83
N ILE A 71 -40.25 5.05 13.89
CA ILE A 71 -39.07 5.79 13.41
C ILE A 71 -38.35 4.93 12.36
N ALA A 72 -37.95 5.49 11.23
CA ALA A 72 -37.13 4.80 10.24
C ALA A 72 -35.89 5.62 9.89
N ILE A 73 -34.79 4.96 9.58
CA ILE A 73 -33.57 5.58 9.05
C ILE A 73 -33.34 5.08 7.63
N ILE A 74 -32.99 5.97 6.71
CA ILE A 74 -32.56 5.67 5.33
C ILE A 74 -31.36 6.54 4.98
N GLY A 75 -30.55 6.17 3.99
CA GLY A 75 -29.52 7.06 3.46
C GLY A 75 -29.87 7.69 2.12
N LYS A 76 -28.98 8.54 1.63
CA LYS A 76 -29.03 9.10 0.28
C LYS A 76 -28.86 8.01 -0.80
N PRO A 77 -29.12 8.28 -2.08
CA PRO A 77 -28.97 7.28 -3.14
C PRO A 77 -27.61 6.55 -3.10
N PHE A 78 -27.64 5.23 -3.27
CA PHE A 78 -26.50 4.30 -3.24
C PHE A 78 -25.78 4.13 -1.89
N ILE A 79 -25.94 5.03 -0.92
CA ILE A 79 -25.19 5.02 0.33
C ILE A 79 -26.16 5.13 1.52
N PHE A 80 -26.18 4.10 2.37
CA PHE A 80 -26.79 4.20 3.69
C PHE A 80 -25.84 4.96 4.63
N ALA A 81 -24.74 4.30 5.02
CA ALA A 81 -23.61 4.89 5.74
C ALA A 81 -22.37 3.97 5.65
N ALA A 82 -21.16 4.55 5.58
CA ALA A 82 -19.91 3.80 5.46
C ALA A 82 -19.15 3.61 6.78
N GLY A 83 -19.78 3.94 7.92
CA GLY A 83 -19.22 3.77 9.26
C GLY A 83 -18.68 5.05 9.87
N ALA A 84 -17.79 4.92 10.85
CA ALA A 84 -17.15 6.05 11.50
C ALA A 84 -16.32 6.88 10.51
N ASP A 85 -16.29 8.21 10.71
CA ASP A 85 -15.37 9.06 9.96
C ASP A 85 -13.95 8.87 10.50
N LEU A 86 -13.15 8.09 9.77
CA LEU A 86 -11.76 7.79 10.14
C LEU A 86 -10.80 8.97 9.89
N SER A 87 -11.25 10.08 9.28
CA SER A 87 -10.40 11.25 9.04
C SER A 87 -9.94 11.92 10.34
N GLY A 88 -10.76 11.86 11.40
CA GLY A 88 -10.45 12.39 12.72
C GLY A 88 -9.48 11.53 13.54
N ILE A 89 -9.38 10.23 13.25
CA ILE A 89 -8.60 9.28 14.07
C ILE A 89 -7.12 9.62 14.13
N SER A 90 -6.54 10.15 13.04
CA SER A 90 -5.13 10.56 13.03
C SER A 90 -4.80 11.69 14.00
N TYR A 91 -5.81 12.45 14.44
CA TYR A 91 -5.67 13.55 15.39
C TYR A 91 -5.94 13.14 16.84
N VAL A 92 -6.37 11.89 17.07
CA VAL A 92 -6.58 11.36 18.42
C VAL A 92 -5.21 11.12 19.08
N ALA A 93 -4.91 11.97 20.06
CA ALA A 93 -3.64 11.96 20.78
C ALA A 93 -3.75 11.28 22.15
N LYS A 94 -4.96 11.25 22.73
CA LYS A 94 -5.22 10.72 24.07
C LYS A 94 -6.31 9.65 24.04
N ARG A 95 -6.16 8.62 24.87
CA ARG A 95 -7.11 7.50 24.96
C ARG A 95 -8.51 7.97 25.33
N GLU A 96 -8.62 8.96 26.23
CA GLU A 96 -9.89 9.49 26.72
C GLU A 96 -10.71 10.12 25.59
N GLN A 97 -10.05 10.65 24.56
CA GLN A 97 -10.73 11.17 23.37
C GLN A 97 -11.37 10.03 22.57
N SER A 98 -10.64 8.93 22.36
CA SER A 98 -11.20 7.76 21.69
C SER A 98 -12.36 7.14 22.47
N LEU A 99 -12.24 7.04 23.79
CA LEU A 99 -13.29 6.51 24.66
C LEU A 99 -14.55 7.37 24.59
N ALA A 100 -14.40 8.70 24.65
CA ALA A 100 -15.52 9.62 24.55
C ALA A 100 -16.22 9.53 23.18
N PHE A 101 -15.46 9.33 22.10
CA PHE A 101 -16.04 9.16 20.76
C PHE A 101 -16.80 7.83 20.60
N GLY A 102 -16.24 6.72 21.10
CA GLY A 102 -16.93 5.42 21.15
C GLY A 102 -18.26 5.52 21.90
N LYS A 103 -18.21 6.04 23.13
CA LYS A 103 -19.37 6.26 24.00
C LYS A 103 -20.43 7.14 23.36
N LEU A 104 -20.04 8.25 22.71
CA LEU A 104 -20.99 9.13 22.02
C LEU A 104 -21.81 8.36 20.96
N GLY A 105 -21.14 7.58 20.10
CA GLY A 105 -21.85 6.81 19.08
C GLY A 105 -22.76 5.73 19.68
N HIS A 106 -22.29 5.01 20.70
CA HIS A 106 -23.11 4.04 21.42
C HIS A 106 -24.33 4.66 22.09
N ASP A 107 -24.14 5.77 22.82
CA ASP A 107 -25.19 6.48 23.54
C ASP A 107 -26.30 6.96 22.60
N ILE A 108 -25.93 7.36 21.38
CA ILE A 108 -26.88 7.80 20.36
C ILE A 108 -27.57 6.60 19.72
N PHE A 109 -26.83 5.59 19.27
CA PHE A 109 -27.41 4.45 18.55
C PHE A 109 -28.35 3.63 19.44
N LYS A 110 -28.00 3.43 20.72
CA LYS A 110 -28.83 2.64 21.66
C LYS A 110 -30.21 3.24 21.91
N ARG A 111 -30.41 4.54 21.62
CA ARG A 111 -31.74 5.17 21.68
C ARG A 111 -32.71 4.53 20.69
N LEU A 112 -32.25 4.10 19.52
CA LEU A 112 -33.09 3.44 18.53
C LEU A 112 -33.64 2.10 19.04
N GLY A 113 -32.83 1.33 19.77
CA GLY A 113 -33.26 0.05 20.35
C GLY A 113 -34.09 0.20 21.62
N ARG A 114 -33.94 1.33 22.34
CA ARG A 114 -34.67 1.67 23.58
C ARG A 114 -35.90 2.53 23.37
N SER A 115 -36.10 3.02 22.15
CA SER A 115 -37.24 3.84 21.79
C SER A 115 -38.56 3.12 22.11
N LYS A 116 -39.53 3.88 22.62
CA LYS A 116 -40.91 3.39 22.82
C LYS A 116 -41.66 3.18 21.49
N LYS A 117 -41.16 3.79 20.41
CA LYS A 117 -41.66 3.65 19.04
C LYS A 117 -40.87 2.56 18.34
N VAL A 118 -41.54 1.76 17.50
CA VAL A 118 -40.88 0.74 16.70
C VAL A 118 -39.91 1.40 15.71
N THR A 119 -38.68 0.91 15.67
CA THR A 119 -37.61 1.48 14.85
C THR A 119 -37.23 0.58 13.67
N PHE A 120 -36.93 1.22 12.54
CA PHE A 120 -36.61 0.56 11.27
C PHE A 120 -35.32 1.13 10.67
N ALA A 121 -34.55 0.28 10.00
CA ALA A 121 -33.45 0.71 9.14
C ALA A 121 -33.73 0.25 7.70
N PHE A 122 -33.85 1.21 6.79
CA PHE A 122 -34.06 0.98 5.37
C PHE A 122 -32.71 1.10 4.65
N ILE A 123 -31.98 -0.01 4.57
CA ILE A 123 -30.63 -0.08 3.99
C ILE A 123 -30.74 -0.04 2.45
N ASN A 124 -30.84 1.17 1.91
CA ASN A 124 -31.01 1.42 0.48
C ASN A 124 -29.71 1.29 -0.34
N GLY A 125 -28.56 1.18 0.33
CA GLY A 125 -27.24 1.25 -0.29
C GLY A 125 -26.14 0.68 0.60
N LEU A 126 -24.90 1.12 0.38
CA LEU A 126 -23.75 0.65 1.14
C LEU A 126 -23.91 0.91 2.65
N ALA A 127 -23.79 -0.13 3.46
CA ALA A 127 -23.86 -0.08 4.93
C ALA A 127 -22.66 -0.82 5.57
N LEU A 128 -21.60 -0.09 5.94
CA LEU A 128 -20.37 -0.69 6.49
C LEU A 128 -20.12 -0.24 7.92
N GLY A 129 -19.65 -1.16 8.77
CA GLY A 129 -19.23 -0.86 10.13
C GLY A 129 -20.32 -0.18 10.93
N GLY A 130 -20.03 1.00 11.47
CA GLY A 130 -21.02 1.88 12.11
C GLY A 130 -22.30 2.12 11.31
N GLY A 131 -22.24 2.06 9.97
CA GLY A 131 -23.40 2.14 9.09
C GLY A 131 -24.29 0.88 9.11
N LEU A 132 -23.74 -0.30 9.35
CA LEU A 132 -24.54 -1.48 9.67
C LEU A 132 -24.98 -1.43 11.14
N GLU A 133 -24.10 -1.02 12.06
CA GLU A 133 -24.38 -1.00 13.50
C GLU A 133 -25.56 -0.10 13.86
N VAL A 134 -25.70 1.10 13.27
CA VAL A 134 -26.89 1.94 13.48
C VAL A 134 -28.18 1.19 13.09
N GLY A 135 -28.14 0.34 12.06
CA GLY A 135 -29.26 -0.51 11.69
C GLY A 135 -29.49 -1.68 12.63
N LEU A 136 -28.43 -2.24 13.22
CA LEU A 136 -28.52 -3.31 14.23
C LEU A 136 -29.22 -2.84 15.51
N HIS A 137 -29.11 -1.55 15.85
CA HIS A 137 -29.85 -0.96 16.97
C HIS A 137 -31.35 -0.76 16.67
N CYS A 138 -31.76 -0.72 15.39
CA CYS A 138 -33.19 -0.67 15.05
C CYS A 138 -33.89 -2.01 15.31
N ASN A 139 -35.19 -2.00 15.58
CA ASN A 139 -35.96 -3.24 15.76
C ASN A 139 -35.99 -4.07 14.48
N TYR A 140 -36.15 -3.45 13.30
CA TYR A 140 -36.22 -4.14 12.01
C TYR A 140 -35.34 -3.51 10.92
N ARG A 141 -34.93 -4.30 9.93
CA ARG A 141 -34.03 -3.93 8.83
C ARG A 141 -34.55 -4.44 7.48
N THR A 142 -34.67 -3.56 6.50
CA THR A 142 -34.88 -3.92 5.09
C THR A 142 -33.64 -3.55 4.28
N MET A 143 -33.37 -4.24 3.18
CA MET A 143 -32.18 -4.00 2.36
C MET A 143 -32.47 -4.04 0.86
N ALA A 144 -31.91 -3.09 0.09
CA ALA A 144 -32.03 -3.10 -1.36
C ALA A 144 -31.25 -4.27 -1.97
N SER A 145 -31.76 -4.91 -3.02
CA SER A 145 -31.16 -6.10 -3.64
C SER A 145 -29.72 -5.87 -4.15
N THR A 146 -29.39 -4.62 -4.49
CA THR A 146 -28.06 -4.17 -4.96
C THR A 146 -27.15 -3.66 -3.84
N ALA A 147 -27.65 -3.52 -2.61
CA ALA A 147 -26.86 -3.02 -1.50
C ALA A 147 -25.80 -4.05 -1.05
N LEU A 148 -24.76 -3.54 -0.38
CA LEU A 148 -23.70 -4.32 0.22
C LEU A 148 -23.54 -3.91 1.69
N THR A 149 -23.27 -4.88 2.57
CA THR A 149 -23.06 -4.61 3.99
C THR A 149 -21.98 -5.50 4.62
N ALA A 150 -21.30 -4.99 5.65
CA ALA A 150 -20.25 -5.69 6.37
C ALA A 150 -19.90 -5.03 7.70
N LEU A 151 -19.18 -5.77 8.55
CA LEU A 151 -18.42 -5.26 9.70
C LEU A 151 -16.91 -5.39 9.39
N PRO A 152 -16.27 -4.37 8.80
CA PRO A 152 -14.89 -4.43 8.32
C PRO A 152 -13.83 -4.25 9.42
N GLU A 153 -14.19 -4.05 10.67
CA GLU A 153 -13.30 -3.49 11.70
C GLU A 153 -12.07 -4.36 11.95
N CYS A 154 -12.22 -5.69 12.01
CA CYS A 154 -11.08 -6.61 12.18
C CYS A 154 -10.07 -6.52 11.03
N PHE A 155 -10.52 -6.20 9.80
CA PHE A 155 -9.63 -5.96 8.66
C PHE A 155 -8.81 -4.67 8.83
N LEU A 156 -9.37 -3.67 9.51
CA LEU A 156 -8.73 -2.39 9.77
C LEU A 156 -7.84 -2.40 11.03
N GLY A 157 -7.87 -3.46 11.83
CA GLY A 157 -7.19 -3.51 13.13
C GLY A 157 -8.03 -2.93 14.28
N LEU A 158 -9.35 -2.96 14.15
CA LEU A 158 -10.34 -2.54 15.14
C LEU A 158 -11.30 -3.69 15.48
N VAL A 159 -12.28 -3.39 16.35
CA VAL A 159 -13.46 -4.23 16.60
C VAL A 159 -14.71 -3.43 16.22
N PRO A 160 -15.84 -4.09 15.85
CA PRO A 160 -17.14 -3.43 15.84
C PRO A 160 -17.36 -2.79 17.21
N GLY A 161 -17.63 -1.49 17.21
CA GLY A 161 -17.49 -0.65 18.40
C GLY A 161 -18.70 0.21 18.71
N TRP A 162 -19.79 0.06 17.96
CA TRP A 162 -21.08 0.69 18.22
C TRP A 162 -22.21 -0.34 18.30
N GLY A 163 -21.90 -1.51 18.86
CA GLY A 163 -22.85 -2.55 19.25
C GLY A 163 -22.78 -3.78 18.36
N GLY A 164 -21.97 -3.77 17.30
CA GLY A 164 -21.88 -4.87 16.34
C GLY A 164 -21.41 -6.18 16.98
N ALA A 165 -20.47 -6.12 17.92
CA ALA A 165 -19.93 -7.31 18.57
C ALA A 165 -20.86 -7.87 19.67
N THR A 166 -21.78 -7.04 20.18
CA THR A 166 -22.76 -7.41 21.21
C THR A 166 -24.10 -7.82 20.60
N LEU A 167 -24.63 -7.04 19.66
CA LEU A 167 -25.95 -7.23 19.08
C LEU A 167 -25.97 -8.37 18.07
N LEU A 168 -24.94 -8.46 17.22
CA LEU A 168 -24.95 -9.43 16.12
C LEU A 168 -24.94 -10.89 16.63
N PRO A 169 -24.10 -11.30 17.60
CA PRO A 169 -24.15 -12.66 18.14
C PRO A 169 -25.50 -13.00 18.79
N LYS A 170 -26.14 -12.03 19.45
CA LYS A 170 -27.49 -12.20 20.03
C LYS A 170 -28.58 -12.25 18.97
N LEU A 171 -28.37 -11.64 17.79
CA LEU A 171 -29.34 -11.56 16.71
C LEU A 171 -29.32 -12.79 15.79
N ILE A 172 -28.13 -13.22 15.37
CA ILE A 172 -27.96 -14.26 14.33
C ILE A 172 -27.25 -15.52 14.84
N GLY A 173 -26.93 -15.57 16.13
CA GLY A 173 -26.21 -16.66 16.76
C GLY A 173 -24.69 -16.60 16.56
N PRO A 174 -23.94 -17.40 17.34
CA PRO A 174 -22.49 -17.30 17.43
C PRO A 174 -21.75 -17.68 16.15
N GLU A 175 -22.15 -18.76 15.47
CA GLU A 175 -21.47 -19.22 14.24
C GLU A 175 -21.55 -18.16 13.12
N ARG A 176 -22.73 -17.56 12.94
CA ARG A 176 -22.94 -16.54 11.91
C ARG A 176 -22.28 -15.22 12.28
N ALA A 177 -22.25 -14.85 13.55
CA ALA A 177 -21.54 -13.65 13.99
C ALA A 177 -20.02 -13.78 13.79
N VAL A 178 -19.43 -14.94 14.09
CA VAL A 178 -18.01 -15.22 13.76
C VAL A 178 -17.78 -15.16 12.26
N GLN A 179 -18.70 -15.67 11.44
CA GLN A 179 -18.61 -15.53 9.99
C GLN A 179 -18.55 -14.06 9.56
N VAL A 180 -19.43 -13.19 10.07
CA VAL A 180 -19.49 -11.78 9.67
C VAL A 180 -18.31 -10.96 10.22
N ILE A 181 -18.03 -11.07 11.52
CA ILE A 181 -17.06 -10.21 12.22
C ILE A 181 -15.62 -10.66 11.98
N ILE A 182 -15.38 -11.97 11.84
CA ILE A 182 -14.03 -12.54 11.70
C ILE A 182 -13.79 -13.02 10.27
N LEU A 183 -14.53 -14.02 9.80
CA LEU A 183 -14.20 -14.70 8.54
C LEU A 183 -14.30 -13.77 7.34
N ASN A 184 -15.41 -13.03 7.24
CA ASN A 184 -15.65 -12.10 6.15
C ASN A 184 -14.69 -10.91 6.20
N ALA A 185 -14.47 -10.32 7.39
CA ALA A 185 -13.52 -9.22 7.57
C ALA A 185 -12.08 -9.64 7.18
N LEU A 186 -11.59 -10.76 7.72
CA LEU A 186 -10.23 -11.24 7.46
C LEU A 186 -10.03 -11.77 6.03
N ASN A 187 -11.11 -12.14 5.33
CA ASN A 187 -11.11 -12.47 3.91
C ASN A 187 -11.20 -11.21 3.03
N ASN A 188 -10.25 -10.28 3.20
CA ASN A 188 -10.15 -9.04 2.44
C ASN A 188 -11.43 -8.20 2.47
N ASN A 189 -12.05 -8.10 3.64
CA ASN A 189 -13.30 -7.38 3.85
C ASN A 189 -14.40 -7.81 2.87
N THR A 190 -14.68 -9.13 2.83
CA THR A 190 -15.75 -9.68 2.00
C THR A 190 -17.10 -9.13 2.48
N MET A 191 -17.75 -8.32 1.63
CA MET A 191 -19.06 -7.75 1.92
C MET A 191 -20.19 -8.72 1.60
N MET A 192 -21.20 -8.76 2.46
CA MET A 192 -22.43 -9.52 2.24
C MET A 192 -23.30 -8.83 1.20
N LYS A 193 -23.84 -9.63 0.28
CA LYS A 193 -24.91 -9.19 -0.63
C LYS A 193 -26.26 -9.29 0.08
N ALA A 194 -27.26 -8.55 -0.37
CA ALA A 194 -28.58 -8.51 0.26
C ALA A 194 -29.19 -9.91 0.54
N LYS A 195 -29.15 -10.83 -0.42
CA LYS A 195 -29.66 -12.21 -0.23
C LYS A 195 -28.90 -13.00 0.84
N GLU A 196 -27.59 -12.79 0.95
CA GLU A 196 -26.76 -13.42 1.97
C GLU A 196 -27.03 -12.82 3.35
N ALA A 197 -27.10 -11.48 3.44
CA ALA A 197 -27.45 -10.79 4.67
C ALA A 197 -28.82 -11.22 5.21
N GLN A 198 -29.81 -11.41 4.32
CA GLN A 198 -31.13 -11.93 4.69
C GLN A 198 -31.06 -13.39 5.15
N ALA A 199 -30.36 -14.26 4.43
CA ALA A 199 -30.23 -15.66 4.78
C ALA A 199 -29.53 -15.87 6.15
N LEU A 200 -28.60 -14.98 6.50
CA LEU A 200 -27.92 -14.99 7.80
C LEU A 200 -28.80 -14.42 8.93
N GLY A 201 -29.84 -13.64 8.62
CA GLY A 201 -30.70 -12.95 9.59
C GLY A 201 -30.21 -11.55 9.98
N VAL A 202 -29.22 -11.01 9.24
CA VAL A 202 -28.73 -9.63 9.46
C VAL A 202 -29.82 -8.61 9.10
N VAL A 203 -30.59 -8.89 8.05
CA VAL A 203 -31.73 -8.09 7.61
C VAL A 203 -32.98 -8.94 7.51
N ASP A 204 -34.15 -8.34 7.73
CA ASP A 204 -35.42 -9.04 7.80
C ASP A 204 -36.05 -9.22 6.40
N ALA A 205 -35.91 -8.23 5.50
CA ALA A 205 -36.47 -8.29 4.15
C ALA A 205 -35.56 -7.65 3.09
N VAL A 206 -35.69 -8.10 1.83
CA VAL A 206 -34.96 -7.58 0.67
C VAL A 206 -35.94 -7.15 -0.41
N PHE A 207 -35.74 -5.95 -0.97
CA PHE A 207 -36.57 -5.40 -2.05
C PHE A 207 -35.72 -4.84 -3.19
N GLU A 208 -36.31 -4.67 -4.38
CA GLU A 208 -35.59 -4.12 -5.53
C GLU A 208 -35.37 -2.60 -5.39
N PRO A 209 -34.30 -2.03 -5.95
CA PRO A 209 -33.98 -0.61 -5.77
C PRO A 209 -35.04 0.35 -6.28
N ALA A 210 -35.79 -0.05 -7.33
CA ALA A 210 -36.76 0.81 -8.00
C ALA A 210 -37.95 1.20 -7.10
N ASP A 211 -38.39 0.29 -6.24
CA ASP A 211 -39.52 0.47 -5.31
C ASP A 211 -39.11 0.28 -3.84
N PHE A 212 -37.81 0.28 -3.55
CA PHE A 212 -37.25 -0.08 -2.24
C PHE A 212 -37.87 0.68 -1.07
N LEU A 213 -37.95 2.02 -1.18
CA LEU A 213 -38.48 2.86 -0.11
C LEU A 213 -39.97 2.58 0.12
N GLU A 214 -40.76 2.49 -0.95
CA GLU A 214 -42.18 2.21 -0.88
C GLU A 214 -42.45 0.85 -0.22
N LYS A 215 -41.74 -0.19 -0.66
CA LYS A 215 -41.84 -1.54 -0.07
C LYS A 215 -41.38 -1.59 1.38
N SER A 216 -40.37 -0.81 1.75
CA SER A 216 -39.89 -0.72 3.13
C SER A 216 -40.87 -0.02 4.05
N ILE A 217 -41.54 1.05 3.59
CA ILE A 217 -42.63 1.69 4.33
C ILE A 217 -43.82 0.75 4.46
N ALA A 218 -44.19 0.04 3.38
CA ALA A 218 -45.25 -0.96 3.41
C ALA A 218 -44.94 -2.09 4.40
N PHE A 219 -43.68 -2.53 4.48
CA PHE A 219 -43.23 -3.48 5.49
C PHE A 219 -43.36 -2.91 6.91
N ALA A 220 -42.91 -1.68 7.15
CA ALA A 220 -43.06 -1.03 8.45
C ALA A 220 -44.53 -0.89 8.86
N ALA A 221 -45.42 -0.53 7.93
CA ALA A 221 -46.86 -0.43 8.16
C ALA A 221 -47.47 -1.76 8.65
N ARG A 222 -47.08 -2.89 8.03
CA ARG A 222 -47.56 -4.23 8.43
C ARG A 222 -47.07 -4.64 9.81
N ILE A 223 -45.83 -4.32 10.15
CA ILE A 223 -45.26 -4.58 11.48
C ILE A 223 -45.99 -3.74 12.54
N VAL A 224 -46.12 -2.44 12.32
CA VAL A 224 -46.76 -1.51 13.27
C VAL A 224 -48.23 -1.84 13.48
N SER A 225 -48.94 -2.25 12.42
CA SER A 225 -50.34 -2.66 12.54
C SER A 225 -50.53 -4.06 13.12
N GLY A 226 -49.45 -4.80 13.42
CA GLY A 226 -49.50 -6.18 13.90
C GLY A 226 -49.94 -7.22 12.85
N LYS A 227 -49.98 -6.85 11.56
CA LYS A 227 -50.30 -7.78 10.44
C LYS A 227 -49.14 -8.73 10.15
N GLU A 228 -47.92 -8.32 10.49
CA GLU A 228 -46.71 -9.11 10.36
C GLU A 228 -45.93 -9.03 11.68
N LYS A 229 -45.34 -10.15 12.11
CA LYS A 229 -44.49 -10.23 13.29
C LYS A 229 -43.33 -11.15 12.97
N ILE A 230 -42.10 -10.71 13.27
CA ILE A 230 -40.90 -11.51 13.10
C ILE A 230 -40.43 -11.98 14.46
N GLU A 231 -40.39 -13.28 14.65
CA GLU A 231 -39.86 -13.90 15.86
C GLU A 231 -38.35 -14.04 15.77
N ARG A 232 -37.67 -13.78 16.89
CA ARG A 232 -36.21 -13.88 16.99
C ARG A 232 -35.86 -14.98 17.96
N ASN A 233 -34.90 -15.80 17.55
CA ASN A 233 -34.37 -16.85 18.40
C ASN A 233 -33.56 -16.22 19.54
N ASP A 234 -33.66 -16.81 20.73
CA ASP A 234 -32.71 -16.55 21.80
C ASP A 234 -31.52 -17.51 21.66
N TYR A 235 -30.33 -16.94 21.47
CA TYR A 235 -29.08 -17.67 21.30
C TYR A 235 -28.29 -17.80 22.62
N SER A 236 -28.81 -17.32 23.75
CA SER A 236 -28.13 -17.37 25.05
C SER A 236 -27.72 -18.79 25.46
N THR A 237 -28.54 -19.80 25.11
CA THR A 237 -28.33 -21.22 25.41
C THR A 237 -27.88 -22.06 24.20
N ASP A 238 -27.46 -21.45 23.09
CA ASP A 238 -27.02 -22.18 21.89
C ASP A 238 -25.79 -23.07 22.22
N PRO A 239 -25.78 -24.38 21.91
CA PRO A 239 -24.63 -25.23 22.19
C PRO A 239 -23.40 -24.94 21.31
N ASN A 240 -23.54 -24.16 20.23
CA ASN A 240 -22.47 -23.92 19.25
C ASN A 240 -21.54 -22.77 19.60
N TRP A 241 -21.72 -22.08 20.74
CA TRP A 241 -20.84 -20.97 21.15
C TRP A 241 -19.36 -21.34 21.12
N ASP A 242 -18.98 -22.44 21.77
CA ASP A 242 -17.57 -22.83 21.90
C ASP A 242 -16.98 -23.22 20.53
N LYS A 243 -17.75 -23.98 19.73
CA LYS A 243 -17.36 -24.38 18.38
C LYS A 243 -17.18 -23.17 17.44
N ALA A 244 -18.05 -22.17 17.54
CA ALA A 244 -17.93 -20.94 16.77
C ALA A 244 -16.65 -20.16 17.13
N LEU A 245 -16.36 -20.04 18.43
CA LEU A 245 -15.15 -19.37 18.91
C LEU A 245 -13.87 -20.09 18.47
N GLU A 246 -13.84 -21.43 18.52
CA GLU A 246 -12.70 -22.21 18.02
C GLU A 246 -12.52 -22.06 16.50
N THR A 247 -13.62 -22.01 15.74
CA THR A 247 -13.58 -21.71 14.30
C THR A 247 -12.98 -20.33 14.02
N GLY A 248 -13.37 -19.33 14.82
CA GLY A 248 -12.81 -17.98 14.76
C GLY A 248 -11.31 -17.96 15.07
N LYS A 249 -10.88 -18.61 16.16
CA LYS A 249 -9.46 -18.72 16.55
C LYS A 249 -8.63 -19.37 15.44
N ALA A 250 -9.12 -20.48 14.89
CA ALA A 250 -8.45 -21.17 13.79
C ALA A 250 -8.32 -20.29 12.53
N ALA A 251 -9.35 -19.49 12.23
CA ALA A 251 -9.30 -18.56 11.11
C ALA A 251 -8.30 -17.42 11.30
N ILE A 252 -8.21 -16.87 12.52
CA ILE A 252 -7.21 -15.84 12.87
C ILE A 252 -5.80 -16.43 12.75
N ALA A 253 -5.56 -17.60 13.36
CA ALA A 253 -4.26 -18.27 13.31
C ALA A 253 -3.85 -18.56 11.85
N LYS A 254 -4.78 -19.04 11.02
CA LYS A 254 -4.54 -19.26 9.60
C LYS A 254 -4.23 -17.97 8.83
N LYS A 255 -4.93 -16.87 9.13
CA LYS A 255 -4.75 -15.59 8.44
C LYS A 255 -3.38 -14.98 8.71
N TYR A 256 -2.90 -15.09 9.95
CA TYR A 256 -1.71 -14.40 10.44
C TYR A 256 -0.56 -15.36 10.80
N GLY A 257 -0.53 -16.56 10.22
CA GLY A 257 0.57 -17.52 10.41
C GLY A 257 0.80 -17.92 11.87
N GLY A 258 -0.24 -17.88 12.71
CA GLY A 258 -0.21 -18.16 14.14
C GLY A 258 0.18 -16.97 15.03
N ALA A 259 0.35 -15.77 14.48
CA ALA A 259 0.60 -14.57 15.28
C ALA A 259 -0.63 -14.18 16.12
N ASP A 260 -0.38 -13.72 17.35
CA ASP A 260 -1.41 -13.09 18.17
C ASP A 260 -1.63 -11.64 17.70
N ILE A 261 -2.72 -11.41 16.97
CA ILE A 261 -3.14 -10.07 16.53
C ILE A 261 -4.28 -9.61 17.42
N GLU A 262 -4.06 -8.48 18.10
CA GLU A 262 -4.94 -8.02 19.17
C GLU A 262 -6.39 -7.82 18.70
N ALA A 263 -6.62 -7.05 17.62
CA ALA A 263 -7.97 -6.69 17.18
C ALA A 263 -8.92 -7.89 16.95
N PRO A 264 -8.60 -8.89 16.11
CA PRO A 264 -9.48 -10.04 15.92
C PRO A 264 -9.55 -10.95 17.15
N ARG A 265 -8.51 -11.02 18.00
CA ARG A 265 -8.61 -11.72 19.29
C ARG A 265 -9.62 -11.04 20.22
N ARG A 266 -9.54 -9.71 20.36
CA ARG A 266 -10.48 -8.91 21.14
C ARG A 266 -11.92 -9.00 20.61
N ALA A 267 -12.10 -9.06 19.29
CA ALA A 267 -13.42 -9.30 18.71
C ALA A 267 -14.01 -10.66 19.13
N LEU A 268 -13.20 -11.73 19.21
CA LEU A 268 -13.67 -13.02 19.73
C LEU A 268 -14.00 -12.97 21.22
N GLU A 269 -13.25 -12.21 22.02
CA GLU A 269 -13.57 -11.97 23.44
C GLU A 269 -14.93 -11.28 23.59
N LEU A 270 -15.19 -10.25 22.78
CA LEU A 270 -16.48 -9.54 22.76
C LEU A 270 -17.63 -10.45 22.32
N ILE A 271 -17.43 -11.23 21.25
CA ILE A 271 -18.42 -12.23 20.81
C ILE A 271 -18.70 -13.21 21.95
N SER A 272 -17.66 -13.77 22.58
CA SER A 272 -17.82 -14.69 23.71
C SER A 272 -18.61 -14.06 24.86
N ALA A 273 -18.28 -12.82 25.23
CA ALA A 273 -18.95 -12.09 26.29
C ALA A 273 -20.43 -11.78 25.97
N ALA A 274 -20.79 -11.63 24.69
CA ALA A 274 -22.16 -11.42 24.26
C ALA A 274 -23.10 -12.58 24.62
N ARG A 275 -22.58 -13.77 24.96
CA ARG A 275 -23.38 -14.90 25.45
C ARG A 275 -24.13 -14.58 26.74
N SER A 276 -23.49 -13.90 27.69
CA SER A 276 -24.04 -13.67 29.04
C SER A 276 -24.18 -12.21 29.43
N ASN A 277 -23.48 -11.29 28.76
CA ASN A 277 -23.59 -9.88 29.09
C ASN A 277 -24.97 -9.30 28.78
N THR A 278 -25.40 -8.37 29.61
CA THR A 278 -26.44 -7.41 29.25
C THR A 278 -25.97 -6.52 28.09
N LEU A 279 -26.90 -5.81 27.43
CA LEU A 279 -26.53 -4.90 26.34
C LEU A 279 -25.56 -3.81 26.81
N ASP A 280 -25.82 -3.19 27.96
CA ASP A 280 -24.96 -2.13 28.50
C ASP A 280 -23.55 -2.64 28.82
N GLN A 281 -23.43 -3.81 29.46
CA GLN A 281 -22.12 -4.42 29.71
C GLN A 281 -21.36 -4.75 28.42
N GLY A 282 -22.07 -5.16 27.36
CA GLY A 282 -21.47 -5.39 26.05
C GLY A 282 -20.97 -4.09 25.41
N PHE A 283 -21.79 -3.05 25.40
CA PHE A 283 -21.44 -1.73 24.85
C PHE A 283 -20.25 -1.10 25.59
N ASP A 284 -20.24 -1.15 26.93
CA ASP A 284 -19.12 -0.66 27.74
C ASP A 284 -17.82 -1.43 27.44
N ALA A 285 -17.91 -2.76 27.24
CA ALA A 285 -16.74 -3.57 26.89
C ALA A 285 -16.19 -3.24 25.49
N GLU A 286 -17.09 -3.02 24.51
CA GLU A 286 -16.73 -2.56 23.18
C GLU A 286 -16.02 -1.19 23.21
N ASP A 287 -16.54 -0.23 23.97
CA ASP A 287 -15.97 1.11 24.13
C ASP A 287 -14.54 1.08 24.69
N GLU A 288 -14.31 0.30 25.75
CA GLU A 288 -13.00 0.19 26.38
C GLU A 288 -11.96 -0.49 25.46
N ILE A 289 -12.37 -1.54 24.74
CA ILE A 289 -11.51 -2.24 23.78
C ILE A 289 -11.20 -1.33 22.58
N LEU A 290 -12.20 -0.69 22.02
CA LEU A 290 -12.04 0.24 20.89
C LEU A 290 -11.08 1.37 21.25
N ALA A 291 -11.25 1.97 22.44
CA ALA A 291 -10.39 3.05 22.92
C ALA A 291 -8.91 2.64 23.01
N ASN A 292 -8.62 1.39 23.37
CA ASN A 292 -7.26 0.88 23.41
C ASN A 292 -6.70 0.63 22.00
N LEU A 293 -7.48 -0.02 21.13
CA LEU A 293 -7.06 -0.35 19.76
C LEU A 293 -6.79 0.91 18.93
N VAL A 294 -7.59 1.97 19.11
CA VAL A 294 -7.38 3.26 18.44
C VAL A 294 -6.03 3.88 18.78
N MET A 295 -5.54 3.66 20.00
CA MET A 295 -4.23 4.14 20.44
C MET A 295 -3.08 3.23 20.01
N GLY A 296 -3.34 2.06 19.43
CA GLY A 296 -2.33 1.09 19.02
C GLY A 296 -1.59 1.48 17.73
N ASN A 297 -0.29 1.16 17.66
CA ASN A 297 0.50 1.27 16.44
C ASN A 297 -0.07 0.47 15.24
N PRO A 298 -0.63 -0.75 15.43
CA PRO A 298 -1.23 -1.50 14.33
C PRO A 298 -2.32 -0.73 13.57
N LEU A 299 -3.20 0.00 14.28
CA LEU A 299 -4.22 0.80 13.61
C LEU A 299 -3.59 1.94 12.80
N ARG A 300 -2.65 2.69 13.38
CA ARG A 300 -1.98 3.79 12.68
C ARG A 300 -1.29 3.30 11.40
N ALA A 301 -0.60 2.17 11.47
CA ALA A 301 0.03 1.53 10.32
C ALA A 301 -1.01 1.06 9.27
N SER A 302 -2.11 0.46 9.72
CA SER A 302 -3.22 0.02 8.85
C SER A 302 -3.88 1.20 8.13
N LEU A 303 -4.18 2.30 8.83
CA LEU A 303 -4.74 3.52 8.24
C LEU A 303 -3.77 4.18 7.25
N TYR A 304 -2.47 4.23 7.59
CA TYR A 304 -1.43 4.69 6.67
C TYR A 304 -1.42 3.85 5.38
N ALA A 305 -1.37 2.52 5.51
CA ALA A 305 -1.37 1.60 4.38
C ALA A 305 -2.68 1.70 3.56
N PHE A 306 -3.83 1.80 4.22
CA PHE A 306 -5.12 1.99 3.56
C PHE A 306 -5.16 3.30 2.77
N ASN A 307 -4.70 4.41 3.36
CA ASN A 307 -4.64 5.70 2.67
C ASN A 307 -3.68 5.63 1.46
N LEU A 308 -2.51 5.00 1.63
CA LEU A 308 -1.53 4.84 0.56
C LEU A 308 -2.06 3.96 -0.59
N ILE A 309 -2.68 2.83 -0.28
CA ILE A 309 -3.07 1.83 -1.28
C ILE A 309 -4.44 2.13 -1.88
N GLN A 310 -5.43 2.57 -1.10
CA GLN A 310 -6.81 2.75 -1.54
C GLN A 310 -7.10 4.17 -2.00
N LYS A 311 -6.74 5.20 -1.22
CA LYS A 311 -6.99 6.60 -1.64
C LYS A 311 -6.12 6.99 -2.82
N LYS A 312 -4.84 6.62 -2.81
CA LYS A 312 -3.94 6.92 -3.93
C LYS A 312 -4.00 5.91 -5.08
N ARG A 313 -4.76 4.80 -4.99
CA ARG A 313 -4.90 3.82 -6.10
C ARG A 313 -5.21 4.46 -7.46
N LYS A 314 -6.01 5.53 -7.45
CA LYS A 314 -6.43 6.25 -8.66
C LYS A 314 -5.32 7.13 -9.26
N LYS A 315 -4.38 7.59 -8.42
CA LYS A 315 -3.27 8.47 -8.79
C LYS A 315 -1.94 7.74 -8.55
N VAL A 316 -1.37 7.22 -9.62
CA VAL A 316 -0.01 6.69 -9.58
C VAL A 316 0.96 7.87 -9.54
N GLU A 317 1.69 8.01 -8.43
CA GLU A 317 2.69 9.09 -8.29
C GLU A 317 3.77 8.94 -9.36
N GLY A 318 4.21 10.06 -9.94
CA GLY A 318 5.19 10.07 -11.04
C GLY A 318 4.64 9.66 -12.42
N ALA A 319 3.35 9.31 -12.54
CA ALA A 319 2.78 8.95 -13.84
C ALA A 319 2.62 10.18 -14.75
N PRO A 320 2.97 10.07 -16.05
CA PRO A 320 2.69 11.14 -17.01
C PRO A 320 1.19 11.40 -17.17
N LYS A 321 0.84 12.52 -17.83
CA LYS A 321 -0.56 12.90 -18.07
C LYS A 321 -1.31 11.79 -18.80
N ALA A 322 -2.48 11.41 -18.29
CA ALA A 322 -3.29 10.33 -18.86
C ALA A 322 -3.67 10.54 -20.34
N ALA A 323 -3.73 11.80 -20.80
CA ALA A 323 -4.01 12.16 -22.19
C ALA A 323 -2.90 11.74 -23.18
N LEU A 324 -1.69 11.42 -22.69
CA LEU A 324 -0.59 10.91 -23.53
C LEU A 324 -0.71 9.41 -23.83
N ALA A 325 -1.59 8.71 -23.12
CA ALA A 325 -1.76 7.28 -23.31
C ALA A 325 -2.41 6.96 -24.67
N ARG A 326 -1.84 5.98 -25.37
CA ARG A 326 -2.36 5.44 -26.62
C ARG A 326 -3.48 4.44 -26.32
N LYS A 327 -4.47 4.36 -27.21
CA LYS A 327 -5.59 3.43 -27.07
C LYS A 327 -5.13 2.01 -27.40
N VAL A 328 -5.43 1.04 -26.53
CA VAL A 328 -5.18 -0.38 -26.80
C VAL A 328 -6.45 -1.02 -27.35
N THR A 329 -6.38 -1.49 -28.58
CA THR A 329 -7.48 -2.12 -29.34
C THR A 329 -7.22 -3.59 -29.67
N LYS A 330 -5.94 -4.00 -29.69
CA LYS A 330 -5.50 -5.40 -29.80
C LYS A 330 -4.23 -5.59 -28.97
N ALA A 331 -4.14 -6.71 -28.24
CA ALA A 331 -2.98 -7.03 -27.42
C ALA A 331 -2.31 -8.36 -27.81
N GLY A 332 -1.00 -8.43 -27.61
CA GLY A 332 -0.21 -9.65 -27.80
C GLY A 332 0.36 -10.18 -26.49
N VAL A 333 0.45 -11.51 -26.36
CA VAL A 333 1.13 -12.18 -25.26
C VAL A 333 2.16 -13.15 -25.84
N VAL A 334 3.44 -12.94 -25.53
CA VAL A 334 4.52 -13.83 -25.95
C VAL A 334 4.78 -14.88 -24.88
N GLY A 335 4.70 -16.16 -25.27
CA GLY A 335 4.66 -17.33 -24.41
C GLY A 335 3.23 -17.90 -24.30
N ALA A 336 3.11 -19.20 -24.08
CA ALA A 336 1.85 -19.90 -23.79
C ALA A 336 1.90 -20.74 -22.49
N GLY A 337 2.93 -20.50 -21.67
CA GLY A 337 3.04 -21.07 -20.33
C GLY A 337 1.97 -20.54 -19.36
N LEU A 338 2.03 -21.00 -18.10
CA LEU A 338 1.06 -20.64 -17.08
C LEU A 338 0.96 -19.13 -16.85
N MET A 339 2.11 -18.44 -16.79
CA MET A 339 2.15 -17.00 -16.57
C MET A 339 1.49 -16.24 -17.73
N ALA A 340 1.89 -16.54 -18.96
CA ALA A 340 1.31 -15.96 -20.17
C ALA A 340 -0.21 -16.20 -20.27
N SER A 341 -0.66 -17.41 -19.93
CA SER A 341 -2.08 -17.77 -19.94
C SER A 341 -2.88 -16.97 -18.91
N GLN A 342 -2.33 -16.74 -17.71
CA GLN A 342 -2.95 -15.87 -16.70
C GLN A 342 -3.02 -14.41 -17.16
N LEU A 343 -1.96 -13.90 -17.81
CA LEU A 343 -1.94 -12.54 -18.36
C LEU A 343 -2.98 -12.35 -19.46
N ALA A 344 -3.06 -13.29 -20.41
CA ALA A 344 -4.05 -13.28 -21.47
C ALA A 344 -5.49 -13.26 -20.92
N LEU A 345 -5.79 -14.13 -19.95
CA LEU A 345 -7.08 -14.16 -19.27
C LEU A 345 -7.39 -12.82 -18.57
N LEU A 346 -6.42 -12.22 -17.88
CA LEU A 346 -6.60 -10.93 -17.20
C LEU A 346 -6.90 -9.81 -18.21
N ILE A 347 -6.16 -9.76 -19.31
CA ILE A 347 -6.32 -8.76 -20.37
C ILE A 347 -7.70 -8.88 -21.01
N ILE A 348 -8.11 -10.08 -21.43
CA ILE A 348 -9.41 -10.30 -22.08
C ILE A 348 -10.57 -9.90 -21.17
N ARG A 349 -10.52 -10.28 -19.89
CA ARG A 349 -11.62 -10.01 -18.96
C ARG A 349 -11.85 -8.53 -18.68
N ASN A 350 -10.78 -7.74 -18.72
CA ASN A 350 -10.82 -6.34 -18.31
C ASN A 350 -10.77 -5.37 -19.49
N LEU A 351 -9.83 -5.53 -20.43
CA LEU A 351 -9.77 -4.69 -21.64
C LEU A 351 -10.84 -5.06 -22.67
N LYS A 352 -11.24 -6.34 -22.72
CA LYS A 352 -12.23 -6.85 -23.69
C LYS A 352 -11.84 -6.58 -25.16
N VAL A 353 -10.55 -6.66 -25.43
CA VAL A 353 -9.94 -6.55 -26.77
C VAL A 353 -9.48 -7.92 -27.26
N PRO A 354 -9.31 -8.13 -28.59
CA PRO A 354 -8.66 -9.32 -29.11
C PRO A 354 -7.25 -9.49 -28.54
N VAL A 355 -6.94 -10.71 -28.12
CA VAL A 355 -5.63 -11.12 -27.61
C VAL A 355 -5.09 -12.26 -28.45
N VAL A 356 -3.86 -12.12 -28.94
CA VAL A 356 -3.13 -13.18 -29.63
C VAL A 356 -1.98 -13.69 -28.77
N MET A 357 -1.85 -15.01 -28.68
CA MET A 357 -0.80 -15.68 -27.92
C MET A 357 0.13 -16.46 -28.87
N THR A 358 1.43 -16.45 -28.60
CA THR A 358 2.40 -17.24 -29.37
C THR A 358 3.36 -18.03 -28.51
N ASP A 359 3.80 -19.21 -28.96
CA ASP A 359 4.89 -19.99 -28.38
C ASP A 359 5.67 -20.71 -29.51
N LEU A 360 6.65 -21.53 -29.16
CA LEU A 360 7.56 -22.20 -30.10
C LEU A 360 6.87 -23.26 -30.98
N ASP A 361 5.80 -23.87 -30.48
CA ASP A 361 5.08 -24.96 -31.15
C ASP A 361 3.56 -24.87 -30.89
N GLN A 362 2.79 -25.51 -31.78
CA GLN A 362 1.33 -25.41 -31.76
C GLN A 362 0.72 -26.10 -30.53
N GLU A 363 1.35 -27.14 -29.99
CA GLU A 363 0.86 -27.86 -28.82
C GLU A 363 0.81 -26.95 -27.59
N ARG A 364 1.88 -26.17 -27.35
CA ARG A 364 1.93 -25.19 -26.25
C ARG A 364 0.90 -24.09 -26.44
N VAL A 365 0.77 -23.57 -27.66
CA VAL A 365 -0.21 -22.53 -28.01
C VAL A 365 -1.63 -23.02 -27.73
N ASP A 366 -1.98 -24.21 -28.22
CA ASP A 366 -3.31 -24.80 -28.03
C ASP A 366 -3.60 -25.04 -26.55
N LYS A 367 -2.60 -25.52 -25.80
CA LYS A 367 -2.71 -25.70 -24.35
C LYS A 367 -2.96 -24.39 -23.61
N GLY A 368 -2.25 -23.31 -23.96
CA GLY A 368 -2.44 -21.99 -23.35
C GLY A 368 -3.82 -21.40 -23.65
N VAL A 369 -4.26 -21.45 -24.92
CA VAL A 369 -5.59 -20.99 -25.34
C VAL A 369 -6.70 -21.80 -24.68
N ALA A 370 -6.56 -23.13 -24.64
CA ALA A 370 -7.51 -24.01 -23.97
C ALA A 370 -7.60 -23.71 -22.46
N TRP A 371 -6.47 -23.45 -21.81
CA TRP A 371 -6.45 -23.06 -20.39
C TRP A 371 -7.25 -21.78 -20.14
N VAL A 372 -7.07 -20.74 -20.97
CA VAL A 372 -7.81 -19.47 -20.85
C VAL A 372 -9.31 -19.71 -21.00
N ARG A 373 -9.73 -20.48 -22.01
CA ARG A 373 -11.15 -20.80 -22.25
C ARG A 373 -11.75 -21.58 -21.08
N ASN A 374 -11.02 -22.55 -20.53
CA ASN A 374 -11.48 -23.33 -19.39
C ASN A 374 -11.65 -22.49 -18.13
N GLU A 375 -10.76 -21.53 -17.86
CA GLU A 375 -10.94 -20.62 -16.73
C GLU A 375 -12.14 -19.69 -16.90
N ILE A 376 -12.46 -19.27 -18.13
CA ILE A 376 -13.70 -18.53 -18.42
C ILE A 376 -14.92 -19.40 -18.12
N THR A 377 -14.93 -20.67 -18.55
CA THR A 377 -16.02 -21.62 -18.25
C THR A 377 -16.23 -21.80 -16.75
N LYS A 378 -15.15 -21.96 -15.97
CA LYS A 378 -15.22 -22.06 -14.50
C LYS A 378 -15.86 -20.84 -13.84
N LEU A 379 -15.77 -19.65 -14.44
CA LEU A 379 -16.46 -18.47 -13.93
C LEU A 379 -17.98 -18.55 -14.11
N VAL A 380 -18.45 -19.19 -15.19
CA VAL A 380 -19.88 -19.46 -15.41
C VAL A 380 -20.39 -20.47 -14.40
N GLU A 381 -19.66 -21.56 -14.19
CA GLU A 381 -19.98 -22.58 -13.17
C GLU A 381 -20.08 -21.97 -11.76
N LYS A 382 -19.18 -21.04 -11.44
CA LYS A 382 -19.18 -20.28 -10.18
C LYS A 382 -20.22 -19.15 -10.13
N LYS A 383 -21.07 -19.00 -11.15
CA LYS A 383 -22.07 -17.91 -11.30
C LYS A 383 -21.46 -16.51 -11.19
N ARG A 384 -20.20 -16.36 -11.59
CA ARG A 384 -19.44 -15.10 -11.62
C ARG A 384 -19.42 -14.45 -13.00
N LEU A 385 -19.93 -15.14 -14.02
CA LEU A 385 -20.03 -14.67 -15.41
C LEU A 385 -21.25 -15.32 -16.07
N SER A 386 -21.96 -14.60 -16.95
CA SER A 386 -23.07 -15.21 -17.72
C SER A 386 -22.53 -16.04 -18.90
N PRO A 387 -23.29 -17.04 -19.39
CA PRO A 387 -22.89 -17.82 -20.57
C PRO A 387 -22.60 -16.96 -21.81
N GLU A 388 -23.40 -15.92 -22.07
CA GLU A 388 -23.24 -15.03 -23.24
C GLU A 388 -21.96 -14.20 -23.12
N ALA A 389 -21.69 -13.68 -21.91
CA ALA A 389 -20.47 -12.96 -21.64
C ALA A 389 -19.24 -13.87 -21.77
N ALA A 390 -19.33 -15.14 -21.34
CA ALA A 390 -18.27 -16.12 -21.50
C ALA A 390 -17.97 -16.42 -22.97
N THR A 391 -18.99 -16.67 -23.80
CA THR A 391 -18.82 -16.90 -25.24
C THR A 391 -18.11 -15.72 -25.91
N ARG A 392 -18.54 -14.48 -25.61
CA ARG A 392 -17.90 -13.27 -26.16
C ARG A 392 -16.43 -13.14 -25.72
N LEU A 393 -16.09 -13.44 -24.47
CA LEU A 393 -14.70 -13.35 -24.01
C LEU A 393 -13.85 -14.46 -24.61
N SER A 394 -14.38 -15.68 -24.72
CA SER A 394 -13.68 -16.83 -25.31
C SER A 394 -13.38 -16.65 -26.80
N SER A 395 -14.18 -15.85 -27.52
CA SER A 395 -13.91 -15.53 -28.93
C SER A 395 -12.80 -14.49 -29.12
N LEU A 396 -12.34 -13.83 -28.06
CA LEU A 396 -11.28 -12.81 -28.13
C LEU A 396 -9.87 -13.41 -28.05
N ILE A 397 -9.71 -14.68 -27.64
CA ILE A 397 -8.41 -15.34 -27.58
C ILE A 397 -8.14 -16.17 -28.85
N SER A 398 -6.99 -15.92 -29.46
CA SER A 398 -6.42 -16.74 -30.53
C SER A 398 -4.96 -17.08 -30.25
N GLY A 399 -4.45 -18.10 -30.94
CA GLY A 399 -3.09 -18.59 -30.81
C GLY A 399 -2.41 -18.73 -32.17
N SER A 400 -1.10 -18.51 -32.24
CA SER A 400 -0.29 -18.77 -33.44
C SER A 400 1.14 -19.15 -33.06
N VAL A 401 1.80 -19.97 -33.87
CA VAL A 401 3.27 -20.18 -33.78
C VAL A 401 4.06 -19.08 -34.48
N SER A 402 3.41 -18.27 -35.33
CA SER A 402 4.06 -17.19 -36.07
C SER A 402 3.92 -15.86 -35.35
N GLN A 403 5.03 -15.16 -35.13
CA GLN A 403 5.05 -13.81 -34.59
C GLN A 403 4.38 -12.78 -35.51
N SER A 404 4.18 -13.08 -36.80
CA SER A 404 3.42 -12.22 -37.72
C SER A 404 1.99 -11.93 -37.22
N ALA A 405 1.43 -12.81 -36.37
CA ALA A 405 0.13 -12.63 -35.76
C ALA A 405 0.03 -11.40 -34.84
N PHE A 406 1.18 -10.88 -34.38
CA PHE A 406 1.29 -9.64 -33.61
C PHE A 406 1.12 -8.36 -34.46
N ALA A 407 1.06 -8.47 -35.79
CA ALA A 407 0.73 -7.32 -36.64
C ALA A 407 -0.57 -6.65 -36.18
N GLY A 408 -0.53 -5.31 -36.06
CA GLY A 408 -1.64 -4.50 -35.57
C GLY A 408 -1.93 -4.60 -34.07
N CYS A 409 -1.06 -5.22 -33.25
CA CYS A 409 -1.16 -5.09 -31.80
C CYS A 409 -0.69 -3.69 -31.36
N ASP A 410 -1.37 -3.12 -30.36
CA ASP A 410 -1.01 -1.83 -29.75
C ASP A 410 -0.16 -2.02 -28.49
N PHE A 411 -0.27 -3.20 -27.86
CA PHE A 411 0.41 -3.54 -26.62
C PHE A 411 0.80 -5.02 -26.63
N ILE A 412 2.08 -5.33 -26.45
CA ILE A 412 2.57 -6.71 -26.37
C ILE A 412 3.26 -6.91 -25.03
N ILE A 413 2.89 -7.98 -24.31
CA ILE A 413 3.58 -8.40 -23.09
C ILE A 413 4.36 -9.70 -23.31
N GLU A 414 5.63 -9.65 -22.94
CA GLU A 414 6.56 -10.78 -23.00
C GLU A 414 6.60 -11.55 -21.67
N ALA A 415 6.45 -12.87 -21.73
CA ALA A 415 6.53 -13.79 -20.60
C ALA A 415 7.22 -15.12 -20.97
N VAL A 416 8.36 -15.03 -21.67
CA VAL A 416 9.26 -16.12 -22.03
C VAL A 416 10.37 -16.33 -20.99
N PHE A 417 11.29 -17.26 -21.28
CA PHE A 417 12.38 -17.64 -20.39
C PHE A 417 13.25 -16.45 -19.96
N GLU A 418 13.74 -16.48 -18.72
CA GLU A 418 14.49 -15.38 -18.08
C GLU A 418 15.96 -15.35 -18.54
N GLU A 419 16.18 -15.06 -19.83
CA GLU A 419 17.50 -14.90 -20.43
C GLU A 419 17.51 -13.66 -21.35
N LEU A 420 18.54 -12.81 -21.19
CA LEU A 420 18.59 -11.49 -21.83
C LEU A 420 18.70 -11.59 -23.35
N SER A 421 19.55 -12.48 -23.87
CA SER A 421 19.78 -12.61 -25.32
C SER A 421 18.52 -13.10 -26.06
N ILE A 422 17.75 -14.00 -25.46
CA ILE A 422 16.45 -14.46 -25.97
C ILE A 422 15.46 -13.29 -26.06
N LYS A 423 15.33 -12.49 -24.99
CA LYS A 423 14.40 -11.36 -24.95
C LYS A 423 14.80 -10.23 -25.91
N GLN A 424 16.10 -9.92 -26.01
CA GLN A 424 16.61 -8.94 -26.98
C GLN A 424 16.32 -9.37 -28.42
N LYS A 425 16.59 -10.65 -28.76
CA LYS A 425 16.29 -11.19 -30.08
C LYS A 425 14.78 -11.10 -30.38
N LEU A 426 13.94 -11.48 -29.42
CA LEU A 426 12.48 -11.39 -29.55
C LEU A 426 12.02 -9.96 -29.85
N PHE A 427 12.48 -8.96 -29.09
CA PHE A 427 12.07 -7.57 -29.31
C PHE A 427 12.55 -7.04 -30.66
N LYS A 428 13.75 -7.44 -31.10
CA LYS A 428 14.27 -7.09 -32.43
C LYS A 428 13.44 -7.71 -33.56
N ASP A 429 13.02 -8.97 -33.40
CA ASP A 429 12.18 -9.65 -34.38
C ASP A 429 10.76 -9.02 -34.42
N LEU A 430 10.19 -8.68 -33.26
CA LEU A 430 8.90 -8.01 -33.16
C LEU A 430 8.92 -6.59 -33.75
N GLU A 431 10.03 -5.86 -33.61
CA GLU A 431 10.19 -4.51 -34.16
C GLU A 431 9.98 -4.44 -35.68
N ALA A 432 10.27 -5.52 -36.40
CA ALA A 432 10.05 -5.60 -37.85
C ALA A 432 8.57 -5.82 -38.24
N ILE A 433 7.71 -6.19 -37.29
CA ILE A 433 6.32 -6.63 -37.53
C ILE A 433 5.31 -5.59 -37.05
N ILE A 434 5.61 -4.90 -35.95
CA ILE A 434 4.66 -4.06 -35.22
C ILE A 434 4.85 -2.58 -35.53
N SER A 435 3.81 -1.78 -35.31
CA SER A 435 3.88 -0.32 -35.42
C SER A 435 4.96 0.25 -34.47
N PRO A 436 5.67 1.33 -34.85
CA PRO A 436 6.56 2.07 -33.94
C PRO A 436 5.86 2.50 -32.64
N GLU A 437 4.55 2.71 -32.68
CA GLU A 437 3.74 3.13 -31.54
C GLU A 437 3.34 1.99 -30.59
N CYS A 438 3.50 0.73 -31.01
CA CYS A 438 3.16 -0.45 -30.21
C CYS A 438 4.06 -0.53 -28.97
N VAL A 439 3.46 -0.64 -27.79
CA VAL A 439 4.21 -0.77 -26.54
C VAL A 439 4.74 -2.19 -26.39
N LEU A 440 6.04 -2.31 -26.11
CA LEU A 440 6.71 -3.56 -25.78
C LEU A 440 6.90 -3.64 -24.26
N ALA A 441 6.05 -4.41 -23.61
CA ALA A 441 6.10 -4.67 -22.18
C ALA A 441 6.83 -6.00 -21.88
N THR A 442 7.65 -6.04 -20.84
CA THR A 442 8.25 -7.30 -20.33
C THR A 442 7.79 -7.62 -18.91
N ASN A 443 7.43 -8.87 -18.65
CA ASN A 443 7.16 -9.41 -17.32
C ASN A 443 8.44 -9.95 -16.63
N THR A 444 9.64 -9.53 -17.05
CA THR A 444 10.87 -9.93 -16.36
C THR A 444 10.84 -9.56 -14.88
N SER A 445 11.57 -10.31 -14.06
CA SER A 445 11.60 -10.15 -12.60
C SER A 445 12.92 -9.58 -12.09
N SER A 446 13.97 -9.64 -12.91
CA SER A 446 15.34 -9.35 -12.48
C SER A 446 16.27 -8.79 -13.55
N LEU A 447 15.95 -8.99 -14.84
CA LEU A 447 16.77 -8.51 -15.95
C LEU A 447 16.52 -7.02 -16.21
N SER A 448 17.56 -6.32 -16.66
CA SER A 448 17.46 -4.91 -17.04
C SER A 448 16.60 -4.73 -18.29
N VAL A 449 15.52 -3.96 -18.14
CA VAL A 449 14.62 -3.56 -19.22
C VAL A 449 15.35 -2.66 -20.22
N GLU A 450 16.27 -1.80 -19.75
CA GLU A 450 17.06 -0.93 -20.59
C GLU A 450 17.96 -1.74 -21.54
N LYS A 451 18.65 -2.76 -21.00
CA LYS A 451 19.44 -3.69 -21.82
C LYS A 451 18.57 -4.45 -22.83
N MET A 452 17.32 -4.79 -22.50
CA MET A 452 16.43 -5.45 -23.48
C MET A 452 16.09 -4.56 -24.67
N GLY A 453 16.04 -3.24 -24.48
CA GLY A 453 15.77 -2.27 -25.54
C GLY A 453 17.00 -1.89 -26.38
N GLU A 454 18.20 -2.36 -26.03
CA GLU A 454 19.42 -2.02 -26.77
C GLU A 454 19.39 -2.55 -28.21
N GLY A 455 19.77 -1.69 -29.16
CA GLY A 455 19.82 -2.03 -30.58
C GLY A 455 18.47 -1.97 -31.31
N LEU A 456 17.37 -1.63 -30.62
CA LEU A 456 16.09 -1.30 -31.26
C LEU A 456 16.16 0.07 -31.93
N LYS A 457 15.37 0.25 -33.00
CA LYS A 457 15.15 1.54 -33.67
C LYS A 457 14.29 2.47 -32.82
N ASN A 458 13.31 1.91 -32.09
CA ASN A 458 12.41 2.66 -31.22
C ASN A 458 12.48 2.11 -29.78
N PRO A 459 13.60 2.30 -29.06
CA PRO A 459 13.77 1.79 -27.70
C PRO A 459 12.84 2.46 -26.67
N GLU A 460 12.30 3.64 -26.97
CA GLU A 460 11.43 4.43 -26.10
C GLU A 460 10.07 3.78 -25.81
N ARG A 461 9.67 2.78 -26.61
CA ARG A 461 8.42 2.01 -26.43
C ARG A 461 8.54 0.79 -25.51
N VAL A 462 9.74 0.53 -25.00
CA VAL A 462 10.01 -0.60 -24.11
C VAL A 462 9.78 -0.20 -22.65
N VAL A 463 9.05 -1.03 -21.91
CA VAL A 463 8.73 -0.79 -20.49
C VAL A 463 8.68 -2.10 -19.70
N GLY A 464 9.14 -2.08 -18.45
CA GLY A 464 8.90 -3.20 -17.54
C GLY A 464 7.46 -3.17 -17.04
N PHE A 465 6.81 -4.33 -17.01
CA PHE A 465 5.41 -4.49 -16.64
C PHE A 465 5.26 -5.77 -15.81
N HIS A 466 5.89 -5.76 -14.64
CA HIS A 466 6.16 -6.93 -13.82
C HIS A 466 4.99 -7.25 -12.89
N PHE A 467 4.35 -8.40 -13.16
CA PHE A 467 3.27 -8.97 -12.35
C PHE A 467 3.79 -10.01 -11.36
N PHE A 468 3.09 -10.13 -10.24
CA PHE A 468 3.37 -11.12 -9.22
C PHE A 468 2.42 -12.33 -9.35
N ASN A 469 2.97 -13.54 -9.24
CA ASN A 469 2.20 -14.79 -9.30
C ASN A 469 1.55 -15.08 -7.94
N PRO A 470 0.26 -15.48 -7.87
CA PRO A 470 -0.72 -15.59 -8.96
C PRO A 470 -1.26 -14.25 -9.43
N VAL A 471 -1.26 -14.03 -10.76
CA VAL A 471 -1.67 -12.78 -11.41
C VAL A 471 -3.11 -12.40 -11.08
N ALA A 472 -4.00 -13.38 -10.94
CA ALA A 472 -5.40 -13.11 -10.64
C ALA A 472 -5.62 -12.56 -9.22
N VAL A 473 -4.67 -12.81 -8.31
CA VAL A 473 -4.82 -12.53 -6.87
C VAL A 473 -3.94 -11.35 -6.44
N MET A 474 -2.69 -11.29 -6.92
CA MET A 474 -1.75 -10.27 -6.49
C MET A 474 -2.10 -8.90 -7.06
N PRO A 475 -2.32 -7.87 -6.23
CA PRO A 475 -2.82 -6.58 -6.70
C PRO A 475 -1.74 -5.70 -7.30
N LEU A 476 -0.47 -5.89 -6.91
CA LEU A 476 0.65 -5.04 -7.30
C LEU A 476 1.10 -5.31 -8.75
N LEU A 477 1.56 -4.25 -9.40
CA LEU A 477 2.20 -4.25 -10.72
C LEU A 477 3.33 -3.22 -10.70
N GLU A 478 4.56 -3.67 -10.94
CA GLU A 478 5.71 -2.77 -11.07
C GLU A 478 5.85 -2.32 -12.53
N VAL A 479 5.83 -1.00 -12.74
CA VAL A 479 6.05 -0.38 -14.05
C VAL A 479 7.45 0.20 -14.08
N ALA A 480 8.41 -0.57 -14.62
CA ALA A 480 9.81 -0.18 -14.65
C ALA A 480 10.12 0.68 -15.88
N ARG A 481 10.40 1.96 -15.64
CA ARG A 481 10.74 2.95 -16.65
C ARG A 481 12.26 2.99 -16.86
N THR A 482 12.71 2.87 -18.10
CA THR A 482 14.14 3.02 -18.46
C THR A 482 14.52 4.49 -18.66
N SER A 483 15.81 4.77 -18.87
CA SER A 483 16.27 6.12 -19.25
C SER A 483 15.69 6.61 -20.60
N LYS A 484 15.29 5.68 -21.48
CA LYS A 484 14.80 5.95 -22.83
C LYS A 484 13.28 5.89 -22.96
N THR A 485 12.58 5.27 -22.02
CA THR A 485 11.12 5.07 -22.10
C THR A 485 10.40 6.41 -22.10
N ASP A 486 9.60 6.67 -23.14
CA ASP A 486 8.87 7.92 -23.29
C ASP A 486 7.63 8.01 -22.37
N ASP A 487 7.09 9.23 -22.25
CA ASP A 487 5.91 9.48 -21.43
C ASP A 487 4.65 8.82 -21.98
N ALA A 488 4.53 8.71 -23.32
CA ALA A 488 3.36 8.10 -23.97
C ALA A 488 3.26 6.59 -23.67
N THR A 489 4.39 5.89 -23.72
CA THR A 489 4.52 4.46 -23.38
C THR A 489 4.21 4.23 -21.91
N THR A 490 4.80 5.05 -21.03
CA THR A 490 4.53 4.97 -19.59
C THR A 490 3.05 5.25 -19.29
N ALA A 491 2.46 6.29 -19.89
CA ALA A 491 1.04 6.60 -19.73
C ALA A 491 0.13 5.46 -20.23
N THR A 492 0.49 4.85 -21.36
CA THR A 492 -0.22 3.69 -21.93
C THR A 492 -0.16 2.49 -20.98
N ALA A 493 1.01 2.15 -20.46
CA ALA A 493 1.20 1.07 -19.48
C ALA A 493 0.37 1.30 -18.21
N ILE A 494 0.37 2.53 -17.67
CA ILE A 494 -0.44 2.89 -16.50
C ILE A 494 -1.93 2.77 -16.78
N ASN A 495 -2.41 3.22 -17.95
CA ASN A 495 -3.81 3.07 -18.31
C ASN A 495 -4.21 1.60 -18.47
N VAL A 496 -3.37 0.78 -19.12
CA VAL A 496 -3.58 -0.67 -19.17
C VAL A 496 -3.65 -1.24 -17.76
N GLY A 497 -2.68 -0.95 -16.88
CA GLY A 497 -2.68 -1.44 -15.50
C GLY A 497 -3.93 -1.04 -14.69
N LYS A 498 -4.44 0.18 -14.88
CA LYS A 498 -5.72 0.64 -14.28
C LYS A 498 -6.90 -0.19 -14.76
N GLU A 499 -7.03 -0.39 -16.07
CA GLU A 499 -8.11 -1.20 -16.63
C GLU A 499 -8.02 -2.65 -16.16
N LEU A 500 -6.80 -3.21 -16.05
CA LEU A 500 -6.54 -4.53 -15.47
C LEU A 500 -6.79 -4.60 -13.94
N LYS A 501 -7.22 -3.49 -13.33
CA LYS A 501 -7.53 -3.34 -11.90
C LYS A 501 -6.33 -3.61 -11.00
N LYS A 502 -5.12 -3.29 -11.47
CA LYS A 502 -3.89 -3.37 -10.68
C LYS A 502 -3.64 -2.09 -9.91
N THR A 503 -2.91 -2.24 -8.82
CA THR A 503 -2.28 -1.15 -8.08
C THR A 503 -0.86 -1.06 -8.59
N MET A 504 -0.47 0.10 -9.11
CA MET A 504 0.81 0.25 -9.78
C MET A 504 1.76 1.12 -8.96
N ILE A 505 3.04 0.77 -9.04
CA ILE A 505 4.13 1.68 -8.71
C ILE A 505 4.97 1.89 -9.97
N ILE A 506 5.47 3.11 -10.16
CA ILE A 506 6.48 3.38 -11.18
C ILE A 506 7.83 3.29 -10.49
N CYS A 507 8.71 2.48 -11.03
CA CYS A 507 10.09 2.34 -10.57
C CYS A 507 11.05 2.54 -11.74
N LYS A 508 12.33 2.79 -11.45
CA LYS A 508 13.36 2.76 -12.48
C LYS A 508 13.80 1.34 -12.75
N ASP A 509 14.34 1.12 -13.95
CA ASP A 509 15.05 -0.11 -14.28
C ASP A 509 16.28 -0.28 -13.36
N ALA A 510 16.20 -1.26 -12.46
CA ALA A 510 17.26 -1.60 -11.52
C ALA A 510 17.19 -3.12 -11.24
N PRO A 511 18.33 -3.77 -10.92
CA PRO A 511 18.35 -5.19 -10.58
C PRO A 511 17.34 -5.54 -9.50
N GLY A 512 16.40 -6.44 -9.81
CA GLY A 512 15.34 -6.88 -8.90
C GLY A 512 14.23 -5.85 -8.62
N PHE A 513 14.16 -4.76 -9.41
CA PHE A 513 13.23 -3.65 -9.23
C PHE A 513 13.12 -3.19 -7.77
N VAL A 514 11.91 -3.09 -7.21
CA VAL A 514 11.71 -2.71 -5.81
C VAL A 514 11.44 -3.95 -4.98
N VAL A 515 10.42 -4.73 -5.36
CA VAL A 515 9.93 -5.82 -4.49
C VAL A 515 10.97 -6.92 -4.30
N ASN A 516 11.56 -7.44 -5.38
CA ASN A 516 12.53 -8.54 -5.25
C ASN A 516 13.80 -8.07 -4.53
N ARG A 517 14.23 -6.83 -4.78
CA ARG A 517 15.36 -6.23 -4.09
C ARG A 517 15.15 -6.15 -2.58
N LEU A 518 14.01 -5.62 -2.14
CA LEU A 518 13.66 -5.52 -0.72
C LEU A 518 13.43 -6.90 -0.09
N LEU A 519 12.72 -7.79 -0.78
CA LEU A 519 12.41 -9.13 -0.31
C LEU A 519 13.66 -9.97 -0.10
N THR A 520 14.62 -9.93 -1.04
CA THR A 520 15.87 -10.68 -0.92
C THR A 520 16.73 -10.16 0.24
N ARG A 521 16.77 -8.84 0.51
CA ARG A 521 17.45 -8.34 1.72
C ARG A 521 16.77 -8.82 2.99
N PHE A 522 15.45 -8.70 3.04
CA PHE A 522 14.65 -9.06 4.21
C PHE A 522 14.73 -10.55 4.55
N MET A 523 14.47 -11.42 3.56
CA MET A 523 14.51 -12.86 3.73
C MET A 523 15.94 -13.41 3.81
N GLY A 524 16.90 -12.71 3.21
CA GLY A 524 18.33 -13.07 3.27
C GLY A 524 18.82 -13.20 4.70
N GLU A 525 18.42 -12.29 5.60
CA GLU A 525 18.80 -12.37 7.02
C GLU A 525 18.30 -13.64 7.72
N VAL A 526 17.19 -14.24 7.27
CA VAL A 526 16.69 -15.51 7.80
C VAL A 526 17.56 -16.68 7.33
N THR A 527 17.90 -16.73 6.04
CA THR A 527 18.78 -17.77 5.50
C THR A 527 20.22 -17.62 6.01
N ASP A 528 20.70 -16.39 6.15
CA ASP A 528 22.04 -16.07 6.62
C ASP A 528 22.19 -16.45 8.10
N ALA A 529 21.17 -16.22 8.92
CA ALA A 529 21.16 -16.66 10.31
C ALA A 529 21.28 -18.19 10.42
N VAL A 530 20.64 -18.95 9.52
CA VAL A 530 20.80 -20.41 9.45
C VAL A 530 22.22 -20.78 9.02
N ASP A 531 22.77 -20.10 8.02
CA ASP A 531 24.15 -20.34 7.59
C ASP A 531 25.18 -20.01 8.69
N GLU A 532 24.83 -19.10 9.60
CA GLU A 532 25.62 -18.72 10.76
C GLU A 532 25.44 -19.68 11.96
N GLY A 533 24.58 -20.70 11.85
CA GLY A 533 24.40 -21.75 12.87
C GLY A 533 23.12 -21.63 13.69
N THR A 534 22.23 -20.69 13.38
CA THR A 534 20.90 -20.61 14.01
C THR A 534 20.06 -21.82 13.63
N PRO A 535 19.39 -22.51 14.58
CA PRO A 535 18.47 -23.58 14.23
C PRO A 535 17.39 -23.12 13.23
N SER A 536 17.15 -23.92 12.18
CA SER A 536 16.27 -23.53 11.07
C SER A 536 14.85 -23.17 11.50
N ASP A 537 14.30 -23.86 12.50
CA ASP A 537 12.99 -23.58 13.08
C ASP A 537 12.98 -22.26 13.87
N VAL A 538 14.06 -21.93 14.58
CA VAL A 538 14.20 -20.65 15.28
C VAL A 538 14.26 -19.49 14.28
N ALA A 539 15.05 -19.63 13.21
CA ALA A 539 15.17 -18.62 12.16
C ALA A 539 13.85 -18.42 11.40
N ASP A 540 13.19 -19.51 10.99
CA ASP A 540 11.92 -19.46 10.25
C ASP A 540 10.80 -18.82 11.08
N ASN A 541 10.74 -19.15 12.38
CA ASN A 541 9.71 -18.63 13.27
C ASN A 541 9.99 -17.22 13.79
N ALA A 542 11.19 -16.67 13.56
CA ALA A 542 11.59 -15.34 14.02
C ALA A 542 10.61 -14.23 13.60
N LEU A 543 10.09 -14.35 12.37
CA LEU A 543 9.19 -13.36 11.76
C LEU A 543 7.70 -13.61 12.06
N ARG A 544 7.35 -14.71 12.75
CA ARG A 544 5.95 -15.05 13.03
C ARG A 544 5.16 -13.93 13.71
N PRO A 545 5.69 -13.20 14.71
CA PRO A 545 4.94 -12.10 15.36
C PRO A 545 4.53 -10.95 14.42
N LEU A 546 5.10 -10.86 13.22
CA LEU A 546 4.72 -9.86 12.21
C LEU A 546 3.38 -10.19 11.51
N GLY A 547 2.85 -11.41 11.71
CA GLY A 547 1.55 -11.80 11.17
C GLY A 547 1.54 -12.11 9.68
N PHE A 548 2.68 -12.50 9.10
CA PHE A 548 2.71 -12.97 7.72
C PHE A 548 1.89 -14.26 7.55
N PRO A 549 1.23 -14.46 6.40
CA PRO A 549 0.34 -15.62 6.18
C PRO A 549 1.09 -16.95 6.07
N MET A 550 2.41 -16.92 5.91
CA MET A 550 3.30 -18.08 5.81
C MET A 550 4.67 -17.70 6.35
N SER A 551 5.44 -18.70 6.77
CA SER A 551 6.82 -18.49 7.22
C SER A 551 7.78 -18.22 6.05
N PRO A 552 8.97 -17.65 6.31
CA PRO A 552 10.00 -17.45 5.30
C PRO A 552 10.34 -18.71 4.48
N PHE A 553 10.44 -19.88 5.11
CA PHE A 553 10.79 -21.12 4.44
C PHE A 553 9.60 -21.78 3.73
N GLU A 554 8.37 -21.57 4.19
CA GLU A 554 7.18 -21.89 3.39
C GLU A 554 7.14 -21.06 2.11
N LEU A 555 7.36 -19.75 2.20
CA LEU A 555 7.44 -18.86 1.04
C LEU A 555 8.59 -19.25 0.12
N PHE A 556 9.76 -19.55 0.68
CA PHE A 556 10.93 -20.02 -0.07
C PHE A 556 10.64 -21.31 -0.84
N GLY A 557 9.89 -22.25 -0.24
CA GLY A 557 9.45 -23.47 -0.91
C GLY A 557 8.48 -23.22 -2.08
N LEU A 558 7.64 -22.19 -1.99
CA LEU A 558 6.73 -21.78 -3.08
C LEU A 558 7.47 -21.07 -4.22
N VAL A 559 8.46 -20.23 -3.89
CA VAL A 559 9.30 -19.52 -4.87
C VAL A 559 10.25 -20.49 -5.58
N GLY A 560 10.84 -21.40 -4.83
CA GLY A 560 11.83 -22.37 -5.30
C GLY A 560 13.28 -21.92 -5.05
N PRO A 561 14.16 -22.79 -4.51
CA PRO A 561 15.55 -22.45 -4.19
C PRO A 561 16.37 -21.96 -5.39
N GLY A 562 16.11 -22.50 -6.59
CA GLY A 562 16.82 -22.11 -7.81
C GLY A 562 16.56 -20.66 -8.22
N VAL A 563 15.31 -20.21 -8.11
CA VAL A 563 14.91 -18.83 -8.41
C VAL A 563 15.52 -17.89 -7.36
N ALA A 564 15.40 -18.23 -6.07
CA ALA A 564 15.98 -17.44 -5.00
C ALA A 564 17.50 -17.29 -5.15
N LEU A 565 18.22 -18.39 -5.45
CA LEU A 565 19.66 -18.37 -5.69
C LEU A 565 20.03 -17.50 -6.90
N HIS A 566 19.27 -17.61 -7.99
CA HIS A 566 19.50 -16.80 -9.19
C HIS A 566 19.36 -15.31 -8.89
N VAL A 567 18.27 -14.90 -8.23
CA VAL A 567 18.05 -13.50 -7.83
C VAL A 567 19.14 -13.01 -6.88
N SER A 568 19.51 -13.79 -5.86
CA SER A 568 20.59 -13.41 -4.93
C SER A 568 21.94 -13.24 -5.65
N LYS A 569 22.28 -14.11 -6.61
CA LYS A 569 23.50 -13.96 -7.43
C LYS A 569 23.46 -12.69 -8.28
N THR A 570 22.33 -12.41 -8.93
CA THR A 570 22.14 -11.19 -9.72
C THR A 570 22.28 -9.95 -8.84
N LEU A 571 21.63 -9.90 -7.68
CA LEU A 571 21.72 -8.76 -6.77
C LEU A 571 23.12 -8.62 -6.16
N ASN A 572 23.78 -9.72 -5.80
CA ASN A 572 25.17 -9.69 -5.32
C ASN A 572 26.13 -9.13 -6.37
N ALA A 573 26.03 -9.61 -7.61
CA ALA A 573 26.90 -9.17 -8.69
C ALA A 573 26.74 -7.67 -9.03
N ASN A 574 25.53 -7.12 -8.88
CA ASN A 574 25.24 -5.73 -9.24
C ASN A 574 25.29 -4.75 -8.06
N LEU A 575 24.96 -5.19 -6.84
CA LEU A 575 24.80 -4.33 -5.65
C LEU A 575 25.74 -4.70 -4.50
N GLY A 576 26.56 -5.74 -4.69
CA GLY A 576 27.68 -6.10 -3.82
C GLY A 576 27.34 -7.13 -2.72
N PRO A 577 28.32 -7.39 -1.84
CA PRO A 577 28.30 -8.50 -0.89
C PRO A 577 27.21 -8.40 0.18
N ARG A 578 26.55 -7.24 0.28
CA ARG A 578 25.40 -7.06 1.18
C ARG A 578 24.35 -8.13 0.88
N TYR A 579 24.05 -8.41 -0.40
CA TYR A 579 23.23 -9.55 -0.80
C TYR A 579 24.04 -10.84 -0.73
N ARG A 580 24.09 -11.48 0.43
CA ARG A 580 24.86 -12.71 0.62
C ARG A 580 24.29 -13.85 -0.24
N ILE A 581 25.19 -14.68 -0.75
CA ILE A 581 24.83 -15.93 -1.43
C ILE A 581 24.93 -17.05 -0.38
N SER A 582 23.78 -17.62 0.00
CA SER A 582 23.72 -18.68 1.00
C SER A 582 24.38 -19.97 0.50
N PRO A 583 25.38 -20.53 1.23
CA PRO A 583 25.92 -21.85 0.94
C PRO A 583 24.88 -22.96 1.08
N THR A 584 23.99 -22.88 2.07
CA THR A 584 22.89 -23.84 2.25
C THR A 584 21.99 -23.87 1.02
N VAL A 585 21.53 -22.71 0.55
CA VAL A 585 20.67 -22.62 -0.64
C VAL A 585 21.40 -23.12 -1.88
N SER A 586 22.69 -22.82 -2.02
CA SER A 586 23.50 -23.31 -3.14
C SER A 586 23.54 -24.83 -3.19
N ARG A 587 23.79 -25.48 -2.04
CA ARG A 587 23.78 -26.95 -1.94
C ARG A 587 22.41 -27.56 -2.18
N MET A 588 21.33 -26.93 -1.71
CA MET A 588 19.97 -27.38 -1.98
C MET A 588 19.69 -27.40 -3.49
N VAL A 589 20.09 -26.36 -4.22
CA VAL A 589 19.94 -26.30 -5.68
C VAL A 589 20.77 -27.39 -6.37
N GLU A 590 22.02 -27.57 -5.98
CA GLU A 590 22.91 -28.61 -6.54
C GLU A 590 22.38 -30.03 -6.33
N LYS A 591 21.73 -30.29 -5.17
CA LYS A 591 21.15 -31.59 -4.83
C LYS A 591 19.68 -31.74 -5.26
N GLY A 592 19.07 -30.72 -5.84
CA GLY A 592 17.68 -30.75 -6.27
C GLY A 592 16.65 -30.74 -5.13
N VAL A 593 17.05 -30.38 -3.91
CA VAL A 593 16.17 -30.29 -2.74
C VAL A 593 15.38 -28.99 -2.81
N LYS A 594 14.04 -29.08 -2.78
CA LYS A 594 13.16 -27.94 -3.09
C LYS A 594 12.58 -27.20 -1.88
N THR A 595 12.53 -27.83 -0.71
CA THR A 595 11.82 -27.28 0.46
C THR A 595 12.53 -27.64 1.76
N PHE A 596 12.44 -26.76 2.76
CA PHE A 596 12.86 -27.04 4.15
C PHE A 596 11.84 -27.90 4.91
N TYR A 597 10.59 -27.90 4.46
CA TYR A 597 9.51 -28.69 5.03
C TYR A 597 8.86 -29.60 3.97
N VAL A 598 8.53 -30.82 4.38
CA VAL A 598 7.76 -31.80 3.60
C VAL A 598 6.50 -32.16 4.38
N LYS A 599 5.43 -32.53 3.69
CA LYS A 599 4.23 -33.02 4.38
C LYS A 599 4.45 -34.46 4.82
N ASP A 600 4.16 -34.75 6.08
CA ASP A 600 4.10 -36.11 6.59
C ASP A 600 2.88 -36.88 6.06
N GLU A 601 2.72 -38.13 6.47
CA GLU A 601 1.61 -39.00 6.07
C GLU A 601 0.23 -38.45 6.47
N LYS A 602 0.18 -37.52 7.43
CA LYS A 602 -1.04 -36.84 7.91
C LYS A 602 -1.24 -35.48 7.24
N GLY A 603 -0.37 -35.09 6.31
CA GLY A 603 -0.42 -33.82 5.60
C GLY A 603 0.13 -32.62 6.39
N VAL A 604 0.76 -32.85 7.55
CA VAL A 604 1.35 -31.83 8.42
C VAL A 604 2.77 -31.54 7.97
N LEU A 605 3.18 -30.26 7.99
CA LEU A 605 4.56 -29.89 7.64
C LEU A 605 5.53 -30.42 8.70
N ALA A 606 6.43 -31.30 8.27
CA ALA A 606 7.56 -31.81 9.01
C ALA A 606 8.86 -31.33 8.37
N VAL A 607 9.93 -31.28 9.15
CA VAL A 607 11.27 -30.88 8.69
C VAL A 607 11.75 -31.86 7.62
N ASN A 608 12.29 -31.34 6.51
CA ASN A 608 12.89 -32.15 5.46
C ASN A 608 14.32 -32.58 5.86
N PRO A 609 14.58 -33.87 6.13
CA PRO A 609 15.91 -34.33 6.56
C PRO A 609 17.00 -34.04 5.52
N GLU A 610 16.66 -34.10 4.22
CA GLU A 610 17.60 -33.78 3.15
C GLU A 610 18.01 -32.31 3.17
N ALA A 611 17.08 -31.40 3.47
CA ALA A 611 17.39 -29.97 3.58
C ALA A 611 18.29 -29.71 4.80
N ILE A 612 18.00 -30.34 5.94
CA ILE A 612 18.80 -30.20 7.17
C ILE A 612 20.23 -30.71 6.96
N ALA A 613 20.41 -31.82 6.23
CA ALA A 613 21.73 -32.36 5.92
C ALA A 613 22.60 -31.42 5.06
N LEU A 614 21.99 -30.43 4.41
CA LEU A 614 22.67 -29.46 3.55
C LEU A 614 22.92 -28.10 4.24
N ILE A 615 22.48 -27.91 5.48
CA ILE A 615 22.68 -26.67 6.23
C ILE A 615 24.18 -26.43 6.48
N GLU A 616 24.62 -25.19 6.29
CA GLU A 616 25.97 -24.73 6.62
C GLU A 616 26.19 -24.77 8.13
N LYS A 617 27.33 -25.30 8.56
CA LYS A 617 27.66 -25.41 9.98
C LYS A 617 28.34 -24.12 10.45
N GLY A 618 27.55 -23.07 10.65
CA GLY A 618 28.03 -21.85 11.30
C GLY A 618 28.14 -21.99 12.83
N GLU A 619 28.90 -21.08 13.45
CA GLU A 619 29.20 -21.10 14.89
C GLU A 619 28.67 -19.87 15.66
N LYS A 620 27.89 -19.01 14.99
CA LYS A 620 27.38 -17.73 15.51
C LYS A 620 25.84 -17.69 15.47
N PRO A 621 25.15 -18.56 16.23
CA PRO A 621 23.69 -18.59 16.22
C PRO A 621 23.11 -17.28 16.76
N SER A 622 22.00 -16.84 16.16
CA SER A 622 21.19 -15.72 16.61
C SER A 622 19.93 -16.21 17.33
N THR A 623 19.41 -15.44 18.27
CA THR A 623 18.06 -15.67 18.82
C THR A 623 16.99 -15.27 17.79
N ALA A 624 15.77 -15.79 17.93
CA ALA A 624 14.63 -15.40 17.08
C ALA A 624 14.41 -13.87 17.06
N GLU A 625 14.62 -13.20 18.19
CA GLU A 625 14.50 -11.75 18.28
C GLU A 625 15.62 -11.03 17.51
N GLN A 626 16.87 -11.52 17.60
CA GLN A 626 17.99 -10.97 16.83
C GLN A 626 17.77 -11.15 15.33
N VAL A 627 17.31 -12.32 14.88
CA VAL A 627 16.98 -12.57 13.46
C VAL A 627 15.89 -11.62 12.99
N ARG A 628 14.82 -11.44 13.78
CA ARG A 628 13.73 -10.50 13.45
C ARG A 628 14.23 -9.06 13.35
N THR A 629 15.03 -8.61 14.32
CA THR A 629 15.59 -7.25 14.32
C THR A 629 16.51 -7.02 13.14
N ARG A 630 17.38 -7.99 12.81
CA ARG A 630 18.24 -7.94 11.62
C ARG A 630 17.42 -7.82 10.33
N ALA A 631 16.43 -8.70 10.14
CA ALA A 631 15.57 -8.68 8.96
C ALA A 631 14.84 -7.34 8.82
N LEU A 632 14.19 -6.84 9.88
CA LEU A 632 13.50 -5.55 9.86
C LEU A 632 14.45 -4.38 9.60
N SER A 633 15.66 -4.42 10.18
CA SER A 633 16.68 -3.39 9.95
C SER A 633 17.18 -3.41 8.51
N ALA A 634 17.44 -4.60 7.94
CA ALA A 634 17.86 -4.76 6.55
C ALA A 634 16.79 -4.25 5.57
N LEU A 635 15.51 -4.56 5.84
CA LEU A 635 14.39 -4.04 5.05
C LEU A 635 14.30 -2.51 5.15
N ALA A 636 14.37 -1.95 6.36
CA ALA A 636 14.30 -0.51 6.57
C ALA A 636 15.47 0.23 5.90
N GLN A 637 16.69 -0.32 6.03
CA GLN A 637 17.89 0.25 5.41
C GLN A 637 17.81 0.22 3.89
N GLU A 638 17.43 -0.91 3.28
CA GLU A 638 17.32 -0.98 1.83
C GLU A 638 16.16 -0.11 1.31
N ALA A 639 15.03 -0.07 2.02
CA ALA A 639 13.92 0.83 1.66
C ALA A 639 14.32 2.31 1.75
N ALA A 640 15.07 2.72 2.78
CA ALA A 640 15.56 4.09 2.91
C ALA A 640 16.58 4.44 1.83
N PHE A 641 17.49 3.51 1.50
CA PHE A 641 18.44 3.65 0.41
C PHE A 641 17.73 3.82 -0.93
N ASP A 642 16.73 2.97 -1.20
CA ASP A 642 15.89 3.04 -2.39
C ASP A 642 15.10 4.34 -2.48
N GLN A 643 14.49 4.77 -1.38
CA GLN A 643 13.74 6.01 -1.35
C GLN A 643 14.64 7.23 -1.62
N LEU A 644 15.80 7.28 -0.98
CA LEU A 644 16.73 8.40 -1.16
C LEU A 644 17.28 8.45 -2.57
N LEU A 645 17.74 7.33 -3.11
CA LEU A 645 18.39 7.29 -4.41
C LEU A 645 17.40 7.23 -5.56
N LEU A 646 16.41 6.34 -5.50
CA LEU A 646 15.48 6.10 -6.60
C LEU A 646 14.29 7.07 -6.58
N ASP A 647 13.67 7.26 -5.42
CA ASP A 647 12.45 8.06 -5.36
C ASP A 647 12.74 9.56 -5.30
N VAL A 648 13.79 9.96 -4.59
CA VAL A 648 14.13 11.37 -4.39
C VAL A 648 15.20 11.82 -5.39
N GLY A 649 16.40 11.24 -5.31
CA GLY A 649 17.53 11.58 -6.19
C GLY A 649 17.18 11.44 -7.67
N LEU A 650 16.71 10.26 -8.04
CA LEU A 650 16.51 9.90 -9.44
C LEU A 650 15.22 10.45 -10.07
N HIS A 651 14.16 10.71 -9.29
CA HIS A 651 12.97 11.41 -9.81
C HIS A 651 13.05 12.94 -9.69
N LYS A 652 14.20 13.47 -9.23
CA LYS A 652 14.37 14.91 -9.08
C LYS A 652 13.30 15.52 -8.16
N ALA A 653 12.95 14.82 -7.09
CA ALA A 653 11.92 15.30 -6.18
C ALA A 653 12.47 16.50 -5.38
N GLY A 654 11.71 17.60 -5.31
CA GLY A 654 12.00 18.79 -4.50
C GLY A 654 11.94 18.51 -2.99
N VAL A 655 12.91 17.78 -2.48
CA VAL A 655 13.03 17.39 -1.07
C VAL A 655 14.32 17.97 -0.51
N THR A 656 14.20 18.77 0.56
CA THR A 656 15.36 19.32 1.27
C THR A 656 15.72 18.47 2.47
N PHE A 657 16.91 17.88 2.47
CA PHE A 657 17.51 17.21 3.62
C PHE A 657 18.37 18.19 4.40
N VAL A 658 18.01 18.45 5.66
CA VAL A 658 18.82 19.25 6.57
C VAL A 658 19.56 18.30 7.49
N LEU A 659 20.87 18.17 7.30
CA LEU A 659 21.75 17.34 8.13
C LEU A 659 22.30 18.19 9.27
N ASP A 660 21.68 18.04 10.44
CA ASP A 660 22.05 18.76 11.65
C ASP A 660 23.15 18.03 12.46
N ARG A 661 23.26 18.31 13.76
CA ARG A 661 24.42 18.08 14.66
C ARG A 661 24.99 16.65 14.74
N ALA A 662 24.35 15.64 14.17
CA ALA A 662 24.80 14.24 14.16
C ALA A 662 25.19 13.71 12.76
N GLY A 663 24.99 14.50 11.69
CA GLY A 663 25.33 14.08 10.33
C GLY A 663 24.75 12.71 9.96
N ILE A 664 25.40 12.02 9.02
CA ILE A 664 25.14 10.62 8.67
C ILE A 664 26.14 9.71 9.41
N THR A 665 27.34 10.22 9.72
CA THR A 665 28.45 9.45 10.32
C THR A 665 28.45 9.33 11.85
N GLY A 666 27.49 9.93 12.56
CA GLY A 666 27.33 9.76 14.01
C GLY A 666 27.85 10.96 14.81
N ASP A 667 28.54 10.72 15.94
CA ASP A 667 29.03 11.82 16.78
C ASP A 667 30.16 12.59 16.08
N ASP A 668 29.76 13.55 15.23
CA ASP A 668 30.66 14.34 14.43
C ASP A 668 31.47 15.30 15.31
N GLY A 669 32.70 14.92 15.66
CA GLY A 669 33.60 15.80 16.40
C GLY A 669 34.03 17.03 15.58
N PRO A 670 34.70 18.02 16.20
CA PRO A 670 35.36 19.11 15.48
C PRO A 670 36.39 18.65 14.45
N SER A 671 36.82 17.39 14.50
CA SER A 671 37.93 16.83 13.73
C SER A 671 37.65 16.54 12.26
N HIS A 672 36.41 16.69 11.77
CA HIS A 672 36.12 16.42 10.35
C HIS A 672 35.04 17.34 9.74
N HIS A 673 34.54 18.35 10.45
CA HIS A 673 33.65 19.41 9.94
C HIS A 673 32.46 18.98 9.04
N GLY A 674 31.91 17.78 9.25
CA GLY A 674 30.84 17.20 8.44
C GLY A 674 31.19 16.78 7.01
N ILE A 675 32.49 16.70 6.67
CA ILE A 675 32.96 16.40 5.31
C ILE A 675 32.65 14.97 4.85
N TRP A 676 32.63 13.99 5.76
CA TRP A 676 32.22 12.62 5.46
C TRP A 676 30.79 12.55 4.93
N ASP A 677 29.91 13.40 5.46
CA ASP A 677 28.54 13.50 4.99
C ASP A 677 28.48 14.14 3.60
N LEU A 678 29.39 15.07 3.26
CA LEU A 678 29.47 15.65 1.92
C LEU A 678 29.87 14.59 0.88
N ALA A 679 30.83 13.72 1.21
CA ALA A 679 31.21 12.61 0.33
C ALA A 679 30.06 11.61 0.14
N LEU A 680 29.36 11.24 1.22
CA LEU A 680 28.21 10.34 1.16
C LEU A 680 27.05 10.95 0.38
N THR A 681 26.74 12.22 0.60
CA THR A 681 25.66 12.92 -0.13
C THR A 681 26.01 13.16 -1.61
N GLY A 682 27.31 13.14 -1.93
CA GLY A 682 27.85 13.11 -3.29
C GLY A 682 27.33 11.95 -4.15
N ILE A 683 26.89 10.83 -3.56
CA ILE A 683 26.37 9.68 -4.32
C ILE A 683 24.92 9.87 -4.78
N ILE A 684 24.17 10.80 -4.19
CA ILE A 684 22.73 10.96 -4.43
C ILE A 684 22.52 11.63 -5.80
N PRO A 685 21.91 10.96 -6.80
CA PRO A 685 21.78 11.52 -8.14
C PRO A 685 21.01 12.85 -8.14
N ASN A 686 21.41 13.79 -9.00
CA ASN A 686 20.77 15.10 -9.18
C ASN A 686 20.67 15.98 -7.92
N ALA A 687 21.25 15.58 -6.78
CA ALA A 687 21.14 16.36 -5.55
C ALA A 687 21.99 17.64 -5.61
N PHE A 688 21.40 18.73 -5.13
CA PHE A 688 22.09 19.93 -4.72
C PHE A 688 22.64 19.72 -3.31
N VAL A 689 23.91 20.02 -3.07
CA VAL A 689 24.54 19.88 -1.76
C VAL A 689 25.23 21.19 -1.43
N ALA A 690 24.86 21.79 -0.30
CA ALA A 690 25.44 23.00 0.25
C ALA A 690 26.20 22.68 1.54
N ALA A 691 27.37 23.29 1.69
CA ALA A 691 28.16 23.27 2.91
C ALA A 691 28.37 24.71 3.38
N PRO A 692 27.42 25.32 4.12
CA PRO A 692 27.51 26.73 4.47
C PRO A 692 28.68 27.00 5.42
N ARG A 693 29.46 28.05 5.14
CA ARG A 693 30.63 28.45 5.95
C ARG A 693 30.29 29.13 7.28
N ASP A 694 29.13 29.80 7.35
CA ASP A 694 28.71 30.63 8.48
C ASP A 694 27.19 30.69 8.63
N GLY A 695 26.70 31.39 9.66
CA GLY A 695 25.28 31.48 9.99
C GLY A 695 24.46 32.27 8.97
N ALA A 696 25.04 33.32 8.37
CA ALA A 696 24.40 34.07 7.29
C ALA A 696 24.20 33.20 6.04
N ARG A 697 25.24 32.49 5.61
CA ARG A 697 25.22 31.60 4.45
C ARG A 697 24.27 30.41 4.68
N LEU A 698 24.19 29.87 5.91
CA LEU A 698 23.24 28.81 6.23
C LEU A 698 21.78 29.22 5.97
N LYS A 699 21.39 30.44 6.36
CA LYS A 699 20.03 30.96 6.13
C LYS A 699 19.73 31.12 4.64
N GLU A 700 20.69 31.66 3.88
CA GLU A 700 20.58 31.86 2.44
C GLU A 700 20.45 30.52 1.70
N SER A 701 21.37 29.59 1.96
CA SER A 701 21.34 28.25 1.37
C SER A 701 20.09 27.47 1.74
N LEU A 702 19.53 27.66 2.94
CA LEU A 702 18.27 27.04 3.34
C LEU A 702 17.07 27.60 2.56
N ALA A 703 17.00 28.92 2.40
CA ALA A 703 15.94 29.54 1.61
C ALA A 703 15.98 29.06 0.15
N GLU A 704 17.18 28.98 -0.44
CA GLU A 704 17.35 28.48 -1.81
C GLU A 704 17.03 26.99 -1.92
N ALA A 705 17.51 26.16 -0.99
CA ALA A 705 17.26 24.73 -0.99
C ALA A 705 15.77 24.39 -0.98
N VAL A 706 14.98 25.12 -0.18
CA VAL A 706 13.52 24.95 -0.08
C VAL A 706 12.79 25.40 -1.35
N ALA A 707 13.37 26.33 -2.12
CA ALA A 707 12.81 26.78 -3.38
C ALA A 707 13.04 25.79 -4.55
N ILE A 708 13.99 24.85 -4.42
CA ILE A 708 14.28 23.84 -5.43
C ILE A 708 13.16 22.79 -5.42
N SER A 709 12.28 22.85 -6.42
CA SER A 709 11.14 21.92 -6.57
C SER A 709 11.44 20.70 -7.44
N ASP A 710 12.52 20.74 -8.21
CA ASP A 710 12.85 19.80 -9.28
C ASP A 710 14.25 19.16 -9.10
N ALA A 711 14.70 19.06 -7.86
CA ALA A 711 15.85 18.26 -7.45
C ALA A 711 15.88 18.12 -5.92
N PRO A 712 16.51 17.07 -5.37
CA PRO A 712 16.82 17.06 -3.96
C PRO A 712 17.82 18.14 -3.62
N SER A 713 17.69 18.73 -2.44
CA SER A 713 18.67 19.65 -1.89
C SER A 713 19.12 19.18 -0.52
N ILE A 714 20.38 19.39 -0.19
CA ILE A 714 21.01 18.89 1.03
C ILE A 714 21.83 20.01 1.62
N ILE A 715 21.62 20.28 2.90
CA ILE A 715 22.37 21.29 3.64
C ILE A 715 23.10 20.59 4.75
N ARG A 716 24.43 20.74 4.74
CA ARG A 716 25.29 20.17 5.75
C ARG A 716 26.07 21.28 6.46
N PHE A 717 25.73 21.51 7.72
CA PHE A 717 26.38 22.52 8.55
C PHE A 717 27.13 21.87 9.73
N PRO A 718 28.42 22.19 9.95
CA PRO A 718 29.27 21.47 10.91
C PRO A 718 28.78 21.59 12.36
N LYS A 719 29.07 20.56 13.17
CA LYS A 719 28.86 20.57 14.63
C LYS A 719 29.94 21.47 15.28
N GLY A 720 29.53 22.48 16.05
CA GLY A 720 30.45 23.38 16.74
C GLY A 720 29.84 24.74 17.06
N ALA A 721 30.64 25.66 17.60
CA ALA A 721 30.24 27.06 17.71
C ALA A 721 30.12 27.66 16.30
N ILE A 722 29.05 28.43 16.08
CA ILE A 722 28.87 29.16 14.83
C ILE A 722 30.00 30.20 14.74
N GLY A 723 30.84 30.08 13.70
CA GLY A 723 31.90 31.05 13.42
C GLY A 723 31.32 32.44 13.12
N LYS A 724 32.16 33.47 13.17
CA LYS A 724 31.73 34.82 12.76
C LYS A 724 31.36 34.81 11.28
N ASP A 725 30.33 35.58 10.92
CA ASP A 725 29.92 35.72 9.52
C ASP A 725 31.07 36.29 8.68
N LEU A 726 31.34 35.64 7.54
CA LEU A 726 32.36 36.05 6.57
C LEU A 726 31.67 36.62 5.33
N PRO A 727 31.60 37.96 5.20
CA PRO A 727 30.99 38.58 4.04
C PRO A 727 31.84 38.34 2.78
N ALA A 728 31.17 38.09 1.67
CA ALA A 728 31.83 38.02 0.37
C ALA A 728 32.24 39.42 -0.10
N PHE A 729 33.47 39.55 -0.59
CA PHE A 729 33.94 40.76 -1.25
C PHE A 729 33.23 40.97 -2.60
N GLU A 730 33.04 39.88 -3.36
CA GLU A 730 32.32 39.87 -4.62
C GLU A 730 31.52 38.57 -4.73
N ARG A 731 30.33 38.62 -5.33
CA ARG A 731 29.52 37.43 -5.65
C ARG A 731 29.34 37.31 -7.15
N ARG A 732 29.63 36.14 -7.73
CA ARG A 732 29.52 35.92 -9.17
C ARG A 732 29.10 34.49 -9.50
N GLY A 733 27.90 34.34 -10.06
CA GLY A 733 27.41 33.07 -10.64
C GLY A 733 27.56 31.86 -9.72
N GLY A 734 27.14 31.99 -8.45
CA GLY A 734 27.22 30.92 -7.45
C GLY A 734 28.56 30.81 -6.69
N LEU A 735 29.51 31.71 -6.95
CA LEU A 735 30.78 31.82 -6.23
C LEU A 735 30.83 33.11 -5.40
N ASP A 736 31.25 32.99 -4.15
CA ASP A 736 31.70 34.12 -3.35
C ASP A 736 33.21 34.24 -3.44
N VAL A 737 33.72 35.44 -3.69
CA VAL A 737 35.13 35.77 -3.50
C VAL A 737 35.28 36.30 -2.08
N LEU A 738 35.99 35.56 -1.23
CA LEU A 738 36.18 35.90 0.18
C LEU A 738 37.45 36.73 0.41
N TYR A 739 38.47 36.52 -0.43
CA TYR A 739 39.74 37.25 -0.37
C TYR A 739 40.31 37.39 -1.79
N ARG A 740 40.87 38.55 -2.13
CA ARG A 740 41.47 38.82 -3.45
C ARG A 740 42.95 39.15 -3.29
N GLY A 741 43.81 38.31 -3.87
CA GLY A 741 45.24 38.55 -3.94
C GLY A 741 45.61 39.57 -5.02
N GLU A 742 46.76 40.22 -4.85
CA GLU A 742 47.27 41.23 -5.79
C GLU A 742 47.82 40.61 -7.09
N SER A 743 48.19 39.33 -7.06
CA SER A 743 48.62 38.53 -8.22
C SER A 743 47.82 37.23 -8.34
N SER A 744 47.72 36.70 -9.57
CA SER A 744 46.98 35.46 -9.88
C SER A 744 47.87 34.22 -9.74
N ASP A 745 48.56 34.06 -8.61
CA ASP A 745 49.44 32.91 -8.40
C ASP A 745 48.63 31.66 -8.01
N ILE A 746 47.73 31.77 -7.03
CA ILE A 746 46.92 30.66 -6.52
C ILE A 746 45.44 31.04 -6.42
N LEU A 747 44.56 30.21 -6.99
CA LEU A 747 43.14 30.22 -6.67
C LEU A 747 42.88 29.14 -5.61
N LEU A 748 42.40 29.55 -4.45
CA LEU A 748 42.09 28.65 -3.33
C LEU A 748 40.57 28.53 -3.21
N VAL A 749 40.05 27.32 -3.44
CA VAL A 749 38.63 27.00 -3.33
C VAL A 749 38.37 26.44 -1.93
N SER A 750 37.75 27.23 -1.06
CA SER A 750 37.33 26.78 0.27
C SER A 750 35.96 26.13 0.22
N ILE A 751 35.74 25.12 1.05
CA ILE A 751 34.42 24.50 1.22
C ILE A 751 33.99 24.61 2.69
N GLY A 752 32.85 25.26 2.92
CA GLY A 752 32.18 25.31 4.22
C GLY A 752 33.08 25.83 5.35
N ALA A 753 33.27 25.01 6.39
CA ALA A 753 34.04 25.40 7.58
C ALA A 753 35.49 25.83 7.28
N MET A 754 36.05 25.40 6.15
CA MET A 754 37.43 25.71 5.75
C MET A 754 37.63 27.16 5.28
N ALA A 755 36.55 27.94 5.11
CA ALA A 755 36.62 29.32 4.63
C ALA A 755 37.54 30.23 5.48
N ASN A 756 37.51 30.09 6.82
CA ASN A 756 38.39 30.88 7.69
C ASN A 756 39.86 30.48 7.53
N VAL A 757 40.14 29.17 7.53
CA VAL A 757 41.51 28.64 7.35
C VAL A 757 42.08 29.05 6.00
N ALA A 758 41.24 29.03 4.96
CA ALA A 758 41.59 29.49 3.62
C ALA A 758 42.02 30.97 3.59
N ILE A 759 41.30 31.85 4.28
CA ILE A 759 41.64 33.26 4.37
C ILE A 759 42.93 33.46 5.18
N ASP A 760 43.08 32.74 6.30
CA ASP A 760 44.30 32.81 7.11
C ASP A 760 45.53 32.33 6.33
N ALA A 761 45.38 31.27 5.53
CA ALA A 761 46.41 30.75 4.64
C ALA A 761 46.74 31.76 3.52
N ALA A 762 45.73 32.41 2.93
CA ALA A 762 45.95 33.46 1.93
C ALA A 762 46.70 34.67 2.50
N ALA A 763 46.36 35.08 3.72
CA ALA A 763 47.04 36.17 4.43
C ALA A 763 48.50 35.80 4.79
N GLN A 764 48.76 34.53 5.14
CA GLN A 764 50.11 34.02 5.37
C GLN A 764 50.94 34.00 4.07
N ALA A 765 50.39 33.43 3.00
CA ALA A 765 51.04 33.35 1.70
C ALA A 765 51.37 34.74 1.13
N PHE A 766 50.49 35.73 1.36
CA PHE A 766 50.74 37.12 0.98
C PHE A 766 52.00 37.69 1.66
N ARG A 767 52.25 37.36 2.94
CA ARG A 767 53.48 37.78 3.64
C ARG A 767 54.75 37.17 3.04
N GLU A 768 54.62 36.08 2.29
CA GLU A 768 55.70 35.42 1.57
C GLU A 768 55.77 35.84 0.08
N GLY A 769 54.97 36.82 -0.34
CA GLY A 769 54.96 37.34 -1.70
C GLY A 769 54.16 36.51 -2.71
N VAL A 770 53.26 35.64 -2.24
CA VAL A 770 52.40 34.81 -3.09
C VAL A 770 50.97 35.36 -3.10
N GLY A 771 50.46 35.73 -4.28
CA GLY A 771 49.08 36.20 -4.43
C GLY A 771 48.07 35.05 -4.43
N VAL A 772 47.21 35.01 -3.41
CA VAL A 772 46.15 34.01 -3.27
C VAL A 772 44.79 34.69 -3.35
N THR A 773 43.89 34.16 -4.18
CA THR A 773 42.46 34.53 -4.17
C THR A 773 41.67 33.38 -3.57
N VAL A 774 40.82 33.65 -2.58
CA VAL A 774 39.97 32.65 -1.92
C VAL A 774 38.55 32.77 -2.44
N ILE A 775 37.98 31.66 -2.89
CA ILE A 775 36.58 31.55 -3.30
C ILE A 775 35.84 30.47 -2.53
N ASP A 776 34.55 30.66 -2.30
CA ASP A 776 33.65 29.74 -1.63
C ASP A 776 32.41 29.51 -2.51
N PRO A 777 32.18 28.28 -3.01
CA PRO A 777 31.01 27.99 -3.82
C PRO A 777 29.77 27.84 -2.94
N LEU A 778 28.64 28.37 -3.41
CA LEU A 778 27.35 28.22 -2.74
C LEU A 778 26.89 26.76 -2.66
N TRP A 779 27.07 26.05 -3.77
CA TRP A 779 26.76 24.64 -3.92
C TRP A 779 28.06 23.88 -4.19
N ILE A 780 28.32 22.84 -3.41
CA ILE A 780 29.43 21.91 -3.66
C ILE A 780 29.04 20.85 -4.70
N LYS A 781 27.75 20.69 -4.93
CA LYS A 781 27.17 19.84 -5.95
C LYS A 781 25.82 20.43 -6.39
N PRO A 782 25.56 20.60 -7.69
CA PRO A 782 26.59 20.76 -8.70
C PRO A 782 27.48 21.97 -8.35
N LEU A 783 28.78 21.88 -8.60
CA LEU A 783 29.65 23.05 -8.53
C LEU A 783 29.23 24.07 -9.61
N PRO A 784 29.40 25.38 -9.38
CA PRO A 784 29.15 26.42 -10.39
C PRO A 784 30.24 26.38 -11.48
N ALA A 785 30.17 25.36 -12.33
CA ALA A 785 31.21 24.99 -13.28
C ALA A 785 31.53 26.11 -14.26
N ASP A 786 30.53 26.82 -14.80
CA ASP A 786 30.75 27.90 -15.76
C ASP A 786 31.57 29.04 -15.15
N SER A 787 31.23 29.45 -13.92
CA SER A 787 31.93 30.51 -13.19
C SER A 787 33.35 30.08 -12.81
N LEU A 788 33.52 28.83 -12.36
CA LEU A 788 34.83 28.26 -12.00
C LEU A 788 35.73 28.14 -13.23
N LEU A 789 35.23 27.57 -14.33
CA LEU A 789 35.97 27.38 -15.58
C LEU A 789 36.31 28.72 -16.26
N ALA A 790 35.52 29.78 -16.05
CA ALA A 790 35.87 31.12 -16.52
C ALA A 790 36.97 31.81 -15.67
N MET A 791 37.11 31.42 -14.39
CA MET A 791 38.02 32.05 -13.43
C MET A 791 39.35 31.31 -13.29
N ALA A 792 39.30 29.98 -13.14
CA ALA A 792 40.45 29.12 -12.88
C ALA A 792 41.61 29.27 -13.88
N PRO A 793 41.40 29.42 -15.21
CA PRO A 793 42.49 29.54 -16.18
C PRO A 793 43.37 30.79 -15.99
N ARG A 794 42.93 31.77 -15.19
CA ARG A 794 43.68 33.00 -14.91
C ARG A 794 44.78 32.79 -13.85
N PHE A 795 44.73 31.67 -13.12
CA PHE A 795 45.62 31.38 -12.02
C PHE A 795 46.64 30.31 -12.40
N LYS A 796 47.86 30.44 -11.88
CA LYS A 796 48.93 29.45 -12.15
C LYS A 796 48.63 28.10 -11.52
N ARG A 797 47.96 28.10 -10.36
CA ARG A 797 47.58 26.89 -9.61
C ARG A 797 46.18 27.06 -9.03
N VAL A 798 45.44 25.96 -8.99
CA VAL A 798 44.18 25.85 -8.26
C VAL A 798 44.38 24.85 -7.13
N VAL A 799 44.04 25.28 -5.92
CA VAL A 799 44.10 24.45 -4.71
C VAL A 799 42.70 24.38 -4.14
N VAL A 800 42.18 23.17 -3.96
CA VAL A 800 40.94 22.97 -3.21
C VAL A 800 41.33 22.73 -1.75
N LEU A 801 40.83 23.57 -0.86
CA LEU A 801 41.00 23.38 0.58
C LEU A 801 39.77 22.68 1.13
N GLU A 802 39.95 21.39 1.34
CA GLU A 802 39.01 20.47 1.94
C GLU A 802 39.76 19.62 2.98
N ASP A 803 39.04 19.13 3.99
CA ASP A 803 39.55 18.16 4.96
C ASP A 803 39.32 16.74 4.40
N GLY A 804 40.37 15.96 4.16
CA GLY A 804 40.43 14.84 3.19
C GLY A 804 39.40 13.70 3.38
N ILE A 805 39.13 12.83 2.39
CA ILE A 805 40.05 12.13 1.45
C ILE A 805 39.50 12.05 0.01
N LYS A 806 40.45 12.05 -0.95
CA LYS A 806 40.38 11.66 -2.38
C LYS A 806 39.42 10.53 -2.76
#